data_AF-A0A178D0M9-F1
#
_entry.id   AF-A0A178D0M9-F1
#
_cell.length_a   1.000
_cell.length_b   1.000
_cell.length_c   1.000
_cell.angle_alpha   90.00
_cell.angle_beta   90.00
_cell.angle_gamma   90.00
#
_symmetry.space_group_name_H-M   'P 1'
#
loop_
_entity.id
_entity.type
_entity.pdbx_description
1 polymer ?
#
loop_
_entity_poly.entity_id
_entity_poly.type
_entity_poly.pdbx_seq_one_letter_code
_entity_poly.pdbx_strand_id
1 'polypeptide(L)'
;MPFLAGQPLRPIPRTHEDDTPFSTKESAELMRYFIDNCACFFDFSDADRHFAYEVPLRARQNATLANAMLALAARHRSRTGEFEHFAADRYYNACLQTMIPRLGDKSAIQDDELLAAIVILRLLEEMDVPIVGSDPQKHLFGTQALINASQARPQLSATALRKACYWAAFRQEIFMSITTQRPFNLILPEMQSPSSPADDWSWTVQATYQCGKVQAFVFGEESTTLSRYLQLMEDIETWQRDRPASFDPVYQGVNRLEHAFPDIRIQMDCHVMGWQYITMAHLLLSAHRPLPRVGPSHRRTMMDMEEVVKRDVRTLCGIAQSNPQTPPASLVACMAVALCNRRSLRFPAGAGASERSPGPNRASHRVANFYSTGTARTDLEWGMNDPAPTRISGKRLWSQVADDRWIHLMKPANSWVTGAVVSLYDVGCFMGAMSIGYLADQCGRERTLSIASVVFVIGAVIQAASYDVPTITVGRVILGYGVGACAAGVPLYVSEIAPAGLRGRIIGIEQMILCFGELIAFWLDYGFAYLDTPDWWRIPLAIQIIPAVVLAVGCWVWVPPSPRWLVQQDRHTCAREVLARLHGDEAAEIEMQEIAERVAFEKRVAVTRWKDMFTWPILRVTLIGTGVQFFQQITGTNSILYYTPSLYERGGISSAHTRNLATGGVGIVLFVFAWIPIFVFDRLGRKTWLQIGVIGMMGAMIGITVLQWHAEKYPGASGNYAIVVFPYLFYVFFNISWGVGSWTYASEIWPVALRAKGNALSTMSLWTGCYIVAQASPPIGDAIGWGLYIIYSGICVLAFLFVRYAMVETRGRTLEEMSQLFGLEDKFAARRGIDLATASESKTGDIVHEQVEEVGK
;
A
#
# COMPACT_ATOMS: atom_id res chain seq x y z
N MET A 1 -21.31 -12.20 25.74
CA MET A 1 -21.60 -11.13 26.71
C MET A 1 -22.79 -10.33 26.20
N PRO A 2 -23.82 -10.04 27.02
CA PRO A 2 -24.97 -9.28 26.55
C PRO A 2 -24.65 -7.78 26.51
N PHE A 3 -25.16 -7.14 25.46
CA PHE A 3 -25.11 -5.71 25.18
C PHE A 3 -25.61 -4.87 26.37
N LEU A 4 -24.79 -3.93 26.84
CA LEU A 4 -25.28 -2.78 27.60
C LEU A 4 -25.75 -1.73 26.60
N ALA A 5 -27.05 -1.45 26.63
CA ALA A 5 -27.67 -0.34 25.93
C ALA A 5 -27.11 0.99 26.49
N GLY A 6 -26.26 1.65 25.70
CA GLY A 6 -25.85 3.03 25.93
C GLY A 6 -26.99 3.99 25.61
N GLN A 7 -27.21 4.95 26.51
CA GLN A 7 -28.31 5.90 26.55
C GLN A 7 -28.55 6.69 25.25
N PRO A 8 -29.79 7.15 24.97
CA PRO A 8 -30.05 8.07 23.88
C PRO A 8 -29.28 9.38 24.07
N LEU A 9 -28.60 9.79 22.99
CA LEU A 9 -27.94 11.07 22.81
C LEU A 9 -28.88 12.20 23.27
N ARG A 10 -28.52 12.94 24.32
CA ARG A 10 -29.17 14.22 24.62
C ARG A 10 -28.56 15.28 23.70
N PRO A 11 -29.28 15.77 22.67
CA PRO A 11 -28.91 17.05 22.07
C PRO A 11 -28.94 18.11 23.17
N ILE A 12 -28.13 19.17 23.06
CA ILE A 12 -28.37 20.39 23.85
C ILE A 12 -29.77 20.87 23.44
N PRO A 13 -30.81 20.69 24.27
CA PRO A 13 -32.16 21.08 23.91
C PRO A 13 -32.21 22.60 24.06
N ARG A 14 -32.62 23.33 23.01
CA ARG A 14 -33.09 24.70 23.21
C ARG A 14 -34.42 24.65 23.94
N THR A 15 -34.37 24.67 25.27
CA THR A 15 -35.51 24.99 26.11
C THR A 15 -35.03 25.79 27.31
N HIS A 16 -35.54 27.03 27.42
CA HIS A 16 -35.33 28.05 28.45
C HIS A 16 -34.29 29.15 28.16
N GLU A 17 -34.70 30.38 28.48
CA GLU A 17 -34.14 31.68 28.12
C GLU A 17 -32.74 32.02 28.69
N ASP A 18 -31.96 31.03 29.18
CA ASP A 18 -30.66 31.28 29.86
C ASP A 18 -29.48 30.40 29.38
N ASP A 19 -29.60 29.63 28.28
CA ASP A 19 -28.55 28.69 27.86
C ASP A 19 -27.60 29.30 26.81
N THR A 20 -26.63 30.11 27.27
CA THR A 20 -25.54 30.59 26.41
C THR A 20 -24.62 29.42 26.00
N PRO A 21 -24.00 29.42 24.80
CA PRO A 21 -23.18 28.31 24.29
C PRO A 21 -22.00 27.88 25.19
N PHE A 22 -21.68 28.68 26.21
CA PHE A 22 -20.59 28.43 27.16
C PHE A 22 -21.08 28.29 28.61
N SER A 23 -22.33 27.84 28.82
CA SER A 23 -22.94 27.68 30.15
C SER A 23 -22.29 26.58 31.00
N THR A 24 -21.55 25.64 30.39
CA THR A 24 -20.89 24.53 31.08
C THR A 24 -19.39 24.76 31.27
N LYS A 25 -18.83 24.23 32.37
CA LYS A 25 -17.38 24.26 32.64
C LYS A 25 -16.56 23.67 31.48
N GLU A 26 -17.02 22.56 30.91
CA GLU A 26 -16.37 21.92 29.76
C GLU A 26 -16.30 22.87 28.55
N SER A 27 -17.43 23.48 28.18
CA SER A 27 -17.50 24.41 27.05
C SER A 27 -16.65 25.68 27.25
N ALA A 28 -16.58 26.20 28.48
CA ALA A 28 -15.75 27.36 28.80
C ALA A 28 -14.25 27.02 28.76
N GLU A 29 -13.84 25.85 29.24
CA GLU A 29 -12.46 25.36 29.14
C GLU A 29 -12.04 25.14 27.69
N LEU A 30 -12.92 24.56 26.86
CA LEU A 30 -12.66 24.35 25.44
C LEU A 30 -12.58 25.67 24.67
N MET A 31 -13.41 26.66 25.00
CA MET A 31 -13.30 28.02 24.43
C MET A 31 -11.94 28.63 24.77
N ARG A 32 -11.49 28.54 26.02
CA ARG A 32 -10.17 29.05 26.41
C ARG A 32 -9.05 28.30 25.69
N TYR A 33 -9.17 26.98 25.60
CA TYR A 33 -8.21 26.13 24.90
C TYR A 33 -8.11 26.47 23.41
N PHE A 34 -9.23 26.79 22.75
CA PHE A 34 -9.25 27.25 21.36
C PHE A 34 -8.40 28.51 21.17
N ILE A 35 -8.60 29.52 22.03
CA ILE A 35 -7.86 30.79 21.98
C ILE A 35 -6.37 30.55 22.15
N ASP A 36 -6.01 29.74 23.15
CA ASP A 36 -4.60 29.53 23.51
C ASP A 36 -3.85 28.59 22.54
N ASN A 37 -4.53 27.65 21.87
CA ASN A 37 -3.86 26.57 21.11
C ASN A 37 -4.33 26.40 19.65
N CYS A 38 -5.54 26.81 19.29
CA CYS A 38 -6.12 26.58 17.95
C CYS A 38 -6.16 27.85 17.09
N ALA A 39 -6.39 29.03 17.69
CA ALA A 39 -6.48 30.29 16.97
C ALA A 39 -5.20 30.63 16.18
N CYS A 40 -4.03 30.19 16.67
CA CYS A 40 -2.74 30.42 16.02
C CYS A 40 -2.64 29.81 14.62
N PHE A 41 -3.45 28.82 14.25
CA PHE A 41 -3.50 28.27 12.88
C PHE A 41 -4.17 29.22 11.87
N PHE A 42 -4.95 30.18 12.37
CA PHE A 42 -5.68 31.15 11.55
C PHE A 42 -5.05 32.55 11.58
N ASP A 43 -4.50 32.96 12.72
CA ASP A 43 -4.18 34.37 12.99
C ASP A 43 -2.75 34.82 12.62
N PHE A 44 -1.84 33.93 12.22
CA PHE A 44 -0.43 34.32 11.96
C PHE A 44 -0.25 35.31 10.80
N SER A 45 -1.26 35.51 9.95
CA SER A 45 -1.26 36.52 8.87
C SER A 45 -2.32 37.60 9.11
N ASP A 46 -2.83 37.72 10.33
CA ASP A 46 -3.91 38.61 10.73
C ASP A 46 -3.45 39.47 11.92
N ALA A 47 -3.27 40.77 11.68
CA ALA A 47 -2.77 41.70 12.68
C ALA A 47 -3.73 41.83 13.87
N ASP A 48 -5.04 41.74 13.62
CA ASP A 48 -6.08 41.93 14.63
C ASP A 48 -6.45 40.61 15.35
N ARG A 49 -5.89 39.48 14.88
CA ARG A 49 -6.12 38.13 15.43
C ARG A 49 -7.60 37.81 15.63
N HIS A 50 -8.37 37.90 14.55
CA HIS A 50 -9.82 37.78 14.59
C HIS A 50 -10.28 36.43 15.16
N PHE A 51 -9.54 35.33 14.93
CA PHE A 51 -9.93 34.01 15.47
C PHE A 51 -9.67 33.90 16.97
N ALA A 52 -8.66 34.58 17.51
CA ALA A 52 -8.39 34.61 18.95
C ALA A 52 -9.32 35.55 19.73
N TYR A 53 -9.75 36.66 19.14
CA TYR A 53 -10.48 37.71 19.87
C TYR A 53 -11.91 37.92 19.42
N GLU A 54 -12.17 38.03 18.12
CA GLU A 54 -13.50 38.39 17.61
C GLU A 54 -14.43 37.16 17.47
N VAL A 55 -13.91 36.06 16.92
CA VAL A 55 -14.65 34.80 16.75
C VAL A 55 -15.21 34.28 18.07
N PRO A 56 -14.44 34.21 19.19
CA PRO A 56 -14.97 33.72 20.45
C PRO A 56 -16.04 34.65 21.04
N LEU A 57 -15.94 35.97 20.81
CA LEU A 57 -16.96 36.93 21.22
C LEU A 57 -18.28 36.72 20.45
N ARG A 58 -18.20 36.59 19.13
CA ARG A 58 -19.37 36.31 18.27
C ARG A 58 -19.98 34.93 18.56
N ALA A 59 -19.15 33.94 18.87
CA ALA A 59 -19.59 32.59 19.25
C ALA A 59 -20.49 32.58 20.49
N ARG A 60 -20.39 33.57 21.40
CA ARG A 60 -21.29 33.66 22.57
C ARG A 60 -22.76 33.84 22.19
N GLN A 61 -23.02 34.39 21.01
CA GLN A 61 -24.36 34.67 20.51
C GLN A 61 -24.73 33.77 19.31
N ASN A 62 -23.77 33.05 18.73
CA ASN A 62 -23.97 32.18 17.58
C ASN A 62 -23.60 30.72 17.90
N ALA A 63 -24.62 29.88 18.07
CA ALA A 63 -24.46 28.47 18.41
C ALA A 63 -23.71 27.65 17.34
N THR A 64 -23.88 27.96 16.05
CA THR A 64 -23.18 27.26 14.96
C THR A 64 -21.67 27.51 15.05
N LEU A 65 -21.29 28.78 15.24
CA LEU A 65 -19.88 29.18 15.39
C LEU A 65 -19.27 28.63 16.69
N ALA A 66 -20.03 28.65 17.79
CA ALA A 66 -19.60 28.04 19.05
C ALA A 66 -19.34 26.54 18.91
N ASN A 67 -20.26 25.79 18.30
CA ASN A 67 -20.10 24.35 18.10
C ASN A 67 -18.90 24.02 17.20
N ALA A 68 -18.65 24.79 16.14
CA ALA A 68 -17.45 24.61 15.30
C ALA A 68 -16.16 24.82 16.11
N MET A 69 -16.10 25.90 16.88
CA MET A 69 -14.95 26.24 17.74
C MET A 69 -14.69 25.16 18.80
N LEU A 70 -15.75 24.70 19.47
CA LEU A 70 -15.68 23.65 20.48
C LEU A 70 -15.28 22.29 19.90
N ALA A 71 -15.77 21.94 18.70
CA ALA A 71 -15.40 20.71 18.00
C ALA A 71 -13.90 20.67 17.70
N LEU A 72 -13.34 21.77 17.16
CA LEU A 72 -11.91 21.84 16.84
C LEU A 72 -11.06 21.79 18.11
N ALA A 73 -11.43 22.56 19.14
CA ALA A 73 -10.73 22.56 20.42
C ALA A 73 -10.74 21.17 21.08
N ALA A 74 -11.90 20.49 21.10
CA ALA A 74 -12.03 19.15 21.64
C ALA A 74 -11.17 18.14 20.86
N ARG A 75 -11.15 18.23 19.52
CA ARG A 75 -10.34 17.34 18.69
C ARG A 75 -8.85 17.57 18.89
N HIS A 76 -8.40 18.82 18.90
CA HIS A 76 -7.01 19.17 19.15
C HIS A 76 -6.57 18.73 20.56
N ARG A 77 -7.39 18.98 21.58
CA ARG A 77 -7.11 18.58 22.96
C ARG A 77 -7.07 17.05 23.13
N SER A 78 -7.96 16.32 22.46
CA SER A 78 -7.99 14.85 22.47
C SER A 78 -6.75 14.19 21.84
N ARG A 79 -6.09 14.87 20.90
CA ARG A 79 -4.84 14.40 20.30
C ARG A 79 -3.59 14.80 21.08
N THR A 80 -3.69 15.83 21.90
CA THR A 80 -2.56 16.41 22.64
C THR A 80 -2.58 16.13 24.14
N GLY A 81 -3.62 15.47 24.65
CA GLY A 81 -3.75 15.06 26.05
C GLY A 81 -4.91 14.08 26.26
N GLU A 82 -5.17 13.73 27.53
CA GLU A 82 -6.27 12.85 27.92
C GLU A 82 -7.61 13.62 27.89
N PHE A 83 -8.24 13.70 26.71
CA PHE A 83 -9.58 14.28 26.55
C PHE A 83 -10.48 13.34 25.76
N GLU A 84 -11.77 13.30 26.11
CA GLU A 84 -12.76 12.35 25.58
C GLU A 84 -12.82 12.39 24.04
N HIS A 85 -12.55 11.25 23.40
CA HIS A 85 -12.47 11.14 21.94
C HIS A 85 -13.78 11.48 21.21
N PHE A 86 -14.92 11.23 21.86
CA PHE A 86 -16.26 11.43 21.29
C PHE A 86 -16.82 12.85 21.48
N ALA A 87 -16.21 13.67 22.34
CA ALA A 87 -16.69 15.03 22.60
C ALA A 87 -16.62 15.93 21.34
N ALA A 88 -15.58 15.77 20.52
CA ALA A 88 -15.44 16.48 19.26
C ALA A 88 -16.56 16.15 18.27
N ASP A 89 -16.90 14.86 18.11
CA ASP A 89 -17.95 14.39 17.20
C ASP A 89 -19.33 14.93 17.62
N ARG A 90 -19.58 15.08 18.92
CA ARG A 90 -20.81 15.66 19.46
C ARG A 90 -20.99 17.11 19.01
N TYR A 91 -19.97 17.96 19.20
CA TYR A 91 -20.01 19.36 18.77
C TYR A 91 -20.02 19.51 17.25
N TYR A 92 -19.28 18.66 16.53
CA TYR A 92 -19.26 18.62 15.07
C TYR A 92 -20.66 18.34 14.50
N ASN A 93 -21.32 17.27 14.96
CA ASN A 93 -22.68 16.92 14.53
C ASN A 93 -23.70 18.02 14.87
N ALA A 94 -23.59 18.65 16.04
CA ALA A 94 -24.46 19.76 16.44
C ALA A 94 -24.26 20.99 15.54
N CYS A 95 -23.04 21.26 15.07
CA CYS A 95 -22.75 22.30 14.10
C CYS A 95 -23.39 21.99 12.74
N LEU A 96 -23.27 20.74 12.25
CA LEU A 96 -23.82 20.35 10.94
C LEU A 96 -25.34 20.49 10.87
N GLN A 97 -26.06 20.15 11.95
CA GLN A 97 -27.52 20.27 12.00
C GLN A 97 -28.01 21.70 11.78
N THR A 98 -27.25 22.70 12.22
CA THR A 98 -27.59 24.11 12.03
C THR A 98 -26.99 24.73 10.76
N MET A 99 -25.85 24.20 10.31
CA MET A 99 -25.10 24.70 9.17
C MET A 99 -25.69 24.26 7.81
N ILE A 100 -26.02 22.97 7.65
CA ILE A 100 -26.47 22.40 6.37
C ILE A 100 -27.70 23.11 5.79
N PRO A 101 -28.77 23.39 6.57
CA PRO A 101 -29.94 24.09 6.04
C PRO A 101 -29.62 25.51 5.56
N ARG A 102 -28.67 26.20 6.21
CA ARG A 102 -28.30 27.58 5.88
C ARG A 102 -27.51 27.68 4.58
N LEU A 103 -26.72 26.67 4.21
CA LEU A 103 -25.90 26.67 3.00
C LEU A 103 -26.73 26.80 1.70
N GLY A 104 -28.01 26.41 1.73
CA GLY A 104 -28.93 26.54 0.60
C GLY A 104 -29.51 27.95 0.39
N ASP A 105 -29.40 28.84 1.38
CA ASP A 105 -29.98 30.19 1.33
C ASP A 105 -29.03 31.20 0.67
N LYS A 106 -29.58 32.07 -0.18
CA LYS A 106 -28.80 33.14 -0.84
C LYS A 106 -28.18 34.14 0.18
N SER A 107 -28.73 34.23 1.39
CA SER A 107 -28.18 35.04 2.48
C SER A 107 -26.91 34.46 3.10
N ALA A 108 -26.64 33.16 2.94
CA ALA A 108 -25.44 32.50 3.47
C ALA A 108 -24.13 33.11 2.94
N ILE A 109 -24.17 33.66 1.72
CA ILE A 109 -23.02 34.32 1.09
C ILE A 109 -22.55 35.53 1.91
N GLN A 110 -23.44 36.19 2.67
CA GLN A 110 -23.13 37.38 3.47
C GLN A 110 -22.97 37.11 4.97
N ASP A 111 -23.13 35.87 5.43
CA ASP A 111 -23.03 35.49 6.84
C ASP A 111 -21.55 35.24 7.21
N ASP A 112 -20.95 36.16 7.98
CA ASP A 112 -19.54 36.10 8.38
C ASP A 112 -19.29 35.00 9.43
N GLU A 113 -20.24 34.79 10.35
CA GLU A 113 -20.16 33.76 11.37
C GLU A 113 -20.25 32.36 10.75
N LEU A 114 -21.11 32.18 9.74
CA LEU A 114 -21.20 30.93 8.99
C LEU A 114 -19.90 30.64 8.24
N LEU A 115 -19.31 31.65 7.58
CA LEU A 115 -18.02 31.51 6.90
C LEU A 115 -16.91 31.14 7.90
N ALA A 116 -16.84 31.79 9.05
CA ALA A 116 -15.88 31.48 10.10
C ALA A 116 -16.05 30.04 10.64
N ALA A 117 -17.29 29.60 10.85
CA ALA A 117 -17.58 28.23 11.30
C ALA A 117 -17.10 27.19 10.28
N ILE A 118 -17.35 27.42 8.99
CA ILE A 118 -16.89 26.54 7.91
C ILE A 118 -15.36 26.45 7.85
N VAL A 119 -14.67 27.59 7.95
CA VAL A 119 -13.19 27.63 7.95
C VAL A 119 -12.61 26.88 9.15
N ILE A 120 -13.25 26.98 10.33
CA ILE A 120 -12.85 26.23 11.53
C ILE A 120 -13.05 24.72 11.35
N LEU A 121 -14.22 24.31 10.85
CA LEU A 121 -14.51 22.89 10.60
C LEU A 121 -13.57 22.31 9.55
N ARG A 122 -13.16 23.10 8.55
CA ARG A 122 -12.18 22.65 7.55
C ARG A 122 -10.83 22.33 8.19
N LEU A 123 -10.35 23.13 9.16
CA LEU A 123 -9.13 22.77 9.89
C LEU A 123 -9.31 21.50 10.72
N LEU A 124 -10.49 21.29 11.32
CA LEU A 124 -10.81 20.04 12.02
C LEU A 124 -10.72 18.84 11.06
N GLU A 125 -11.24 18.96 9.85
CA GLU A 125 -11.16 17.91 8.81
C GLU A 125 -9.72 17.69 8.32
N GLU A 126 -8.93 18.75 8.17
CA GLU A 126 -7.49 18.66 7.86
C GLU A 126 -6.71 17.94 8.95
N MET A 127 -7.09 18.13 10.22
CA MET A 127 -6.56 17.33 11.32
C MET A 127 -7.07 15.89 11.23
N ASP A 128 -8.35 15.67 10.93
CA ASP A 128 -9.01 14.36 10.93
C ASP A 128 -8.73 13.49 9.71
N VAL A 129 -8.02 13.96 8.68
CA VAL A 129 -7.62 13.15 7.51
C VAL A 129 -7.11 11.78 7.98
N PRO A 130 -7.89 10.70 7.76
CA PRO A 130 -7.36 9.38 7.93
C PRO A 130 -6.35 9.19 6.79
N ILE A 131 -5.20 8.60 7.12
CA ILE A 131 -4.23 8.07 6.16
C ILE A 131 -4.88 6.94 5.29
N VAL A 132 -6.20 6.73 5.42
CA VAL A 132 -7.08 5.78 4.76
C VAL A 132 -8.33 6.52 4.25
N GLY A 133 -8.24 7.07 3.05
CA GLY A 133 -9.33 7.07 2.05
C GLY A 133 -10.74 7.63 2.34
N SER A 134 -11.03 8.32 3.44
CA SER A 134 -12.30 9.07 3.52
C SER A 134 -12.14 10.43 2.85
N ASP A 135 -13.09 10.79 1.99
CA ASP A 135 -13.09 12.02 1.22
C ASP A 135 -13.03 13.28 2.12
N PRO A 136 -11.93 14.06 2.12
CA PRO A 136 -11.82 15.30 2.89
C PRO A 136 -12.63 16.47 2.28
N GLN A 137 -13.55 16.20 1.34
CA GLN A 137 -14.19 17.25 0.52
C GLN A 137 -15.56 17.73 1.01
N LYS A 138 -16.13 17.20 2.11
CA LYS A 138 -17.53 17.50 2.49
C LYS A 138 -17.84 18.98 2.69
N HIS A 139 -16.96 19.76 3.34
CA HIS A 139 -17.13 21.24 3.47
C HIS A 139 -16.26 22.05 2.50
N LEU A 140 -15.42 21.38 1.71
CA LEU A 140 -14.54 22.00 0.72
C LEU A 140 -15.36 22.69 -0.39
N PHE A 141 -16.44 22.02 -0.84
CA PHE A 141 -17.37 22.59 -1.82
C PHE A 141 -18.14 23.80 -1.26
N GLY A 142 -18.58 23.75 0.00
CA GLY A 142 -19.28 24.87 0.65
C GLY A 142 -18.40 26.10 0.81
N THR A 143 -17.15 25.90 1.24
CA THR A 143 -16.15 26.99 1.40
C THR A 143 -15.80 27.62 0.04
N GLN A 144 -15.51 26.80 -0.97
CA GLN A 144 -15.13 27.27 -2.31
C GLN A 144 -16.30 27.99 -2.99
N ALA A 145 -17.52 27.45 -2.89
CA ALA A 145 -18.72 28.08 -3.44
C ALA A 145 -19.01 29.44 -2.77
N LEU A 146 -18.94 29.52 -1.43
CA LEU A 146 -19.19 30.77 -0.71
C LEU A 146 -18.10 31.82 -0.96
N ILE A 147 -16.83 31.43 -0.96
CA ILE A 147 -15.71 32.35 -1.21
C ILE A 147 -15.74 32.84 -2.66
N ASN A 148 -15.87 31.94 -3.65
CA ASN A 148 -15.91 32.32 -5.06
C ASN A 148 -17.17 33.15 -5.39
N ALA A 149 -18.33 32.80 -4.82
CA ALA A 149 -19.57 33.59 -4.98
C ALA A 149 -19.47 34.99 -4.35
N SER A 150 -18.72 35.13 -3.24
CA SER A 150 -18.47 36.42 -2.61
C SER A 150 -17.54 37.32 -3.43
N GLN A 151 -16.56 36.76 -4.13
CA GLN A 151 -15.61 37.51 -4.96
C GLN A 151 -16.17 37.90 -6.35
N ALA A 152 -17.15 37.15 -6.88
CA ALA A 152 -17.82 37.49 -8.14
C ALA A 152 -18.64 38.82 -8.07
N ARG A 153 -18.77 39.45 -6.90
CA ARG A 153 -19.42 40.76 -6.71
C ARG A 153 -18.44 41.77 -6.08
N PRO A 154 -17.72 42.57 -6.90
CA PRO A 154 -16.63 43.46 -6.45
C PRO A 154 -17.06 44.69 -5.61
N GLN A 155 -18.35 44.88 -5.32
CA GLN A 155 -18.88 46.17 -4.81
C GLN A 155 -19.29 46.20 -3.33
N LEU A 156 -19.09 45.13 -2.55
CA LEU A 156 -19.40 45.14 -1.11
C LEU A 156 -18.11 45.09 -0.29
N SER A 157 -17.94 46.07 0.60
CA SER A 157 -16.81 46.14 1.54
C SER A 157 -16.74 44.87 2.38
N ALA A 158 -15.80 43.96 2.05
CA ALA A 158 -15.57 42.78 2.87
C ALA A 158 -15.20 43.22 4.30
N THR A 159 -15.93 42.73 5.28
CA THR A 159 -15.65 42.95 6.71
C THR A 159 -14.26 42.41 7.07
N ALA A 160 -13.67 42.91 8.16
CA ALA A 160 -12.33 42.51 8.59
C ALA A 160 -12.26 40.99 8.88
N LEU A 161 -13.25 40.44 9.58
CA LEU A 161 -13.40 39.00 9.82
C LEU A 161 -13.49 38.19 8.52
N ARG A 162 -14.21 38.68 7.50
CA ARG A 162 -14.31 37.99 6.21
C ARG A 162 -12.97 37.94 5.48
N LYS A 163 -12.15 38.99 5.58
CA LYS A 163 -10.78 38.99 5.04
C LYS A 163 -9.89 37.99 5.78
N ALA A 164 -10.00 37.90 7.11
CA ALA A 164 -9.28 36.91 7.90
C ALA A 164 -9.67 35.46 7.51
N CYS A 165 -10.98 35.20 7.37
CA CYS A 165 -11.50 33.91 6.92
C CYS A 165 -11.01 33.54 5.51
N TYR A 166 -10.94 34.52 4.59
CA TYR A 166 -10.43 34.30 3.25
C TYR A 166 -8.97 33.84 3.25
N TRP A 167 -8.10 34.52 3.99
CA TRP A 167 -6.68 34.13 4.05
C TRP A 167 -6.45 32.81 4.77
N ALA A 168 -7.25 32.49 5.79
CA ALA A 168 -7.27 31.16 6.38
C ALA A 168 -7.65 30.09 5.36
N ALA A 169 -8.76 30.27 4.63
CA ALA A 169 -9.22 29.35 3.60
C ALA A 169 -8.23 29.23 2.42
N PHE A 170 -7.54 30.31 2.06
CA PHE A 170 -6.50 30.31 1.04
C PHE A 170 -5.36 29.38 1.42
N ARG A 171 -4.95 29.36 2.69
CA ARG A 171 -3.89 28.47 3.18
C ARG A 171 -4.32 27.02 3.31
N GLN A 172 -5.57 26.80 3.69
CA GLN A 172 -6.20 25.49 3.65
C GLN A 172 -6.28 24.96 2.21
N GLU A 173 -6.49 25.84 1.23
CA GLU A 173 -6.43 25.48 -0.19
C GLU A 173 -5.01 25.11 -0.63
N ILE A 174 -3.98 25.85 -0.18
CA ILE A 174 -2.58 25.51 -0.42
C ILE A 174 -2.27 24.10 0.11
N PHE A 175 -2.71 23.78 1.33
CA PHE A 175 -2.55 22.45 1.92
C PHE A 175 -3.26 21.37 1.10
N MET A 176 -4.52 21.61 0.72
CA MET A 176 -5.32 20.65 -0.02
C MET A 176 -4.76 20.41 -1.44
N SER A 177 -4.36 21.45 -2.15
CA SER A 177 -3.74 21.32 -3.49
C SER A 177 -2.46 20.46 -3.41
N ILE A 178 -1.60 20.68 -2.41
CA ILE A 178 -0.39 19.86 -2.22
C ILE A 178 -0.72 18.42 -1.84
N THR A 179 -1.57 18.22 -0.83
CA THR A 179 -1.82 16.88 -0.28
C THR A 179 -2.61 15.99 -1.23
N THR A 180 -3.54 16.57 -1.98
CA THR A 180 -4.36 15.84 -2.97
C THR A 180 -3.82 15.91 -4.40
N GLN A 181 -2.73 16.65 -4.64
CA GLN A 181 -2.10 16.83 -5.96
C GLN A 181 -3.08 17.32 -7.03
N ARG A 182 -3.97 18.24 -6.65
CA ARG A 182 -4.99 18.83 -7.55
C ARG A 182 -4.69 20.29 -7.88
N PRO A 183 -5.26 20.83 -8.98
CA PRO A 183 -5.19 22.25 -9.30
C PRO A 183 -5.67 23.14 -8.14
N PHE A 184 -5.09 24.32 -8.04
CA PHE A 184 -5.49 25.35 -7.07
C PHE A 184 -6.82 25.96 -7.52
N ASN A 185 -7.89 25.84 -6.71
CA ASN A 185 -9.27 26.11 -7.15
C ASN A 185 -9.87 27.42 -6.59
N LEU A 186 -9.10 28.21 -5.84
CA LEU A 186 -9.54 29.54 -5.42
C LEU A 186 -9.15 30.59 -6.46
N ILE A 187 -10.02 31.57 -6.66
CA ILE A 187 -9.75 32.73 -7.51
C ILE A 187 -8.58 33.51 -6.90
N LEU A 188 -7.52 33.71 -7.69
CA LEU A 188 -6.37 34.51 -7.27
C LEU A 188 -6.74 36.00 -7.34
N PRO A 189 -6.71 36.73 -6.22
CA PRO A 189 -7.04 38.15 -6.22
C PRO A 189 -5.92 38.96 -6.87
N GLU A 190 -6.25 40.06 -7.54
CA GLU A 190 -5.24 41.03 -7.96
C GLU A 190 -4.62 41.67 -6.71
N MET A 191 -3.39 41.28 -6.41
CA MET A 191 -2.61 41.80 -5.30
C MET A 191 -1.36 42.49 -5.83
N GLN A 192 -1.26 43.80 -5.57
CA GLN A 192 -0.04 44.56 -5.80
C GLN A 192 1.00 44.21 -4.73
N SER A 193 2.28 44.16 -5.10
CA SER A 193 3.34 43.99 -4.11
C SER A 193 3.26 45.10 -3.06
N PRO A 194 3.40 44.79 -1.77
CA PRO A 194 3.32 45.79 -0.72
C PRO A 194 4.36 46.88 -0.97
N SER A 195 3.91 48.14 -1.11
CA SER A 195 4.80 49.29 -1.17
C SER A 195 5.39 49.53 0.22
N SER A 196 6.71 49.64 0.33
CA SER A 196 7.34 50.05 1.59
C SER A 196 6.90 51.49 1.95
N PRO A 197 6.38 51.76 3.17
CA PRO A 197 6.25 50.86 4.32
C PRO A 197 4.91 50.07 4.34
N ALA A 198 5.00 48.74 4.50
CA ALA A 198 3.87 47.85 4.78
C ALA A 198 4.12 47.07 6.07
N ASP A 199 3.07 46.64 6.75
CA ASP A 199 3.14 45.86 7.98
C ASP A 199 3.63 44.41 7.74
N ASP A 200 4.20 43.79 8.77
CA ASP A 200 4.78 42.44 8.67
C ASP A 200 3.75 41.36 8.27
N TRP A 201 2.48 41.53 8.64
CA TRP A 201 1.41 40.60 8.24
C TRP A 201 1.13 40.71 6.74
N SER A 202 1.12 41.91 6.15
CA SER A 202 1.01 42.09 4.69
C SER A 202 2.15 41.39 3.92
N TRP A 203 3.38 41.41 4.44
CA TRP A 203 4.50 40.68 3.85
C TRP A 203 4.31 39.15 3.93
N THR A 204 3.74 38.66 5.02
CA THR A 204 3.39 37.24 5.21
C THR A 204 2.25 36.81 4.28
N VAL A 205 1.24 37.67 4.12
CA VAL A 205 0.13 37.48 3.16
C VAL A 205 0.69 37.44 1.73
N GLN A 206 1.61 38.32 1.38
CA GLN A 206 2.27 38.31 0.06
C GLN A 206 3.04 37.00 -0.17
N ALA A 207 3.81 36.51 0.81
CA ALA A 207 4.50 35.21 0.70
C ALA A 207 3.51 34.04 0.49
N THR A 208 2.39 34.06 1.22
CA THR A 208 1.30 33.09 1.09
C THR A 208 0.69 33.14 -0.31
N TYR A 209 0.40 34.34 -0.82
CA TYR A 209 -0.16 34.57 -2.15
C TYR A 209 0.78 34.08 -3.26
N GLN A 210 2.10 34.35 -3.15
CA GLN A 210 3.09 33.85 -4.10
C GLN A 210 3.15 32.32 -4.12
N CYS A 211 3.04 31.66 -2.96
CA CYS A 211 2.93 30.21 -2.89
C CYS A 211 1.70 29.67 -3.64
N GLY A 212 0.54 30.29 -3.45
CA GLY A 212 -0.69 29.96 -4.20
C GLY A 212 -0.55 30.16 -5.72
N LYS A 213 0.07 31.25 -6.17
CA LYS A 213 0.38 31.48 -7.60
C LYS A 213 1.28 30.40 -8.19
N VAL A 214 2.32 30.00 -7.45
CA VAL A 214 3.21 28.92 -7.89
C VAL A 214 2.47 27.60 -7.96
N GLN A 215 1.61 27.29 -6.99
CA GLN A 215 0.79 26.07 -7.04
C GLN A 215 -0.17 26.04 -8.22
N ALA A 216 -0.87 27.14 -8.49
CA ALA A 216 -1.75 27.27 -9.64
C ALA A 216 -0.98 27.03 -10.96
N PHE A 217 0.27 27.48 -11.04
CA PHE A 217 1.14 27.22 -12.19
C PHE A 217 1.64 25.77 -12.25
N VAL A 218 2.10 25.20 -11.13
CA VAL A 218 2.72 23.86 -11.08
C VAL A 218 1.70 22.72 -11.26
N PHE A 219 0.49 22.90 -10.74
CA PHE A 219 -0.60 21.91 -10.81
C PHE A 219 -1.70 22.25 -11.83
N GLY A 220 -1.56 23.36 -12.57
CA GLY A 220 -2.54 23.78 -13.59
C GLY A 220 -2.39 23.07 -14.93
N GLU A 221 -3.44 23.13 -15.76
CA GLU A 221 -3.49 22.49 -17.10
C GLU A 221 -2.90 23.36 -18.23
N GLU A 222 -2.63 24.64 -18.00
CA GLU A 222 -2.11 25.55 -19.02
C GLU A 222 -0.67 25.21 -19.44
N SER A 223 -0.34 25.41 -20.72
CA SER A 223 1.00 25.12 -21.26
C SER A 223 2.10 25.86 -20.50
N THR A 224 2.99 25.11 -19.85
CA THR A 224 4.11 25.61 -19.04
C THR A 224 5.06 26.48 -19.88
N THR A 225 4.83 27.79 -19.86
CA THR A 225 5.64 28.75 -20.62
C THR A 225 6.87 29.14 -19.80
N LEU A 226 8.07 29.04 -20.40
CA LEU A 226 9.33 29.41 -19.74
C LEU A 226 9.30 30.85 -19.17
N SER A 227 8.66 31.77 -19.89
CA SER A 227 8.48 33.16 -19.44
C SER A 227 7.70 33.26 -18.12
N ARG A 228 6.66 32.43 -17.93
CA ARG A 228 5.87 32.42 -16.70
C ARG A 228 6.65 31.82 -15.53
N TYR A 229 7.42 30.76 -15.78
CA TYR A 229 8.34 30.19 -14.81
C TYR A 229 9.38 31.23 -14.34
N LEU A 230 10.01 31.95 -15.27
CA LEU A 230 11.00 32.98 -14.95
C LEU A 230 10.38 34.14 -14.16
N GLN A 231 9.17 34.57 -14.52
CA GLN A 231 8.46 35.60 -13.76
C GLN A 231 8.19 35.16 -12.31
N LEU A 232 7.73 33.94 -12.09
CA LEU A 232 7.44 33.44 -10.74
C LEU A 232 8.72 33.27 -9.91
N MET A 233 9.85 32.90 -10.53
CA MET A 233 11.15 32.89 -9.86
C MET A 233 11.58 34.30 -9.44
N GLU A 234 11.46 35.28 -10.35
CA GLU A 234 11.80 36.69 -10.07
C GLU A 234 10.91 37.28 -8.96
N ASP A 235 9.62 36.91 -8.93
CA ASP A 235 8.69 37.33 -7.87
C ASP A 235 9.14 36.82 -6.48
N ILE A 236 9.65 35.59 -6.41
CA ILE A 236 10.18 34.98 -5.17
C ILE A 236 11.48 35.67 -4.75
N GLU A 237 12.40 35.90 -5.70
CA GLU A 237 13.68 36.56 -5.45
C GLU A 237 13.49 38.02 -5.01
N THR A 238 12.53 38.71 -5.62
CA THR A 238 12.12 40.07 -5.26
C THR A 238 11.58 40.13 -3.84
N TRP A 239 10.69 39.19 -3.45
CA TRP A 239 10.22 39.13 -2.07
C TRP A 239 11.38 38.90 -1.09
N GLN A 240 12.30 38.00 -1.41
CA GLN A 240 13.47 37.74 -0.56
C GLN A 240 14.38 38.96 -0.45
N ARG A 241 14.60 39.70 -1.52
CA ARG A 241 15.47 40.89 -1.52
C ARG A 241 14.85 42.07 -0.77
N ASP A 242 13.55 42.29 -0.94
CA ASP A 242 12.89 43.51 -0.50
C ASP A 242 12.19 43.35 0.87
N ARG A 243 12.21 42.14 1.47
CA ARG A 243 11.62 41.87 2.79
C ARG A 243 12.16 42.82 3.87
N PRO A 244 11.35 43.20 4.86
CA PRO A 244 11.82 43.98 6.00
C PRO A 244 12.86 43.21 6.82
N ALA A 245 13.77 43.93 7.47
CA ALA A 245 14.76 43.32 8.38
C ALA A 245 14.13 42.57 9.57
N SER A 246 12.86 42.81 9.89
CA SER A 246 12.11 42.07 10.90
C SER A 246 11.99 40.57 10.56
N PHE A 247 12.02 40.21 9.28
CA PHE A 247 12.00 38.81 8.83
C PHE A 247 13.35 38.12 8.93
N ASP A 248 14.45 38.83 9.21
CA ASP A 248 15.76 38.20 9.27
C ASP A 248 15.89 37.29 10.51
N PRO A 249 16.45 36.07 10.37
CA PRO A 249 16.62 35.17 11.51
C PRO A 249 17.48 35.81 12.60
N VAL A 250 17.03 35.70 13.84
CA VAL A 250 17.78 36.11 15.04
C VAL A 250 19.05 35.27 15.18
N TYR A 251 18.97 34.00 14.78
CA TYR A 251 20.10 33.09 14.78
C TYR A 251 20.01 32.14 13.59
N GLN A 252 21.13 31.95 12.91
CA GLN A 252 21.32 30.96 11.88
C GLN A 252 22.60 30.16 12.16
N GLY A 253 22.43 28.93 12.64
CA GLY A 253 23.55 28.05 12.96
C GLY A 253 24.26 27.51 11.72
N VAL A 254 25.59 27.40 11.77
CA VAL A 254 26.37 26.71 10.74
C VAL A 254 26.02 25.22 10.81
N ASN A 255 25.68 24.63 9.67
CA ASN A 255 25.26 23.23 9.52
C ASN A 255 26.39 22.29 10.00
N ARG A 256 26.41 21.93 11.29
CA ARG A 256 27.37 20.96 11.86
C ARG A 256 26.87 19.55 11.57
N LEU A 257 27.78 18.64 11.22
CA LEU A 257 27.51 17.24 10.88
C LEU A 257 26.68 16.47 11.94
N GLU A 258 26.57 16.98 13.17
CA GLU A 258 25.82 16.40 14.29
C GLU A 258 24.31 16.70 14.27
N HIS A 259 23.83 17.69 13.50
CA HIS A 259 22.41 18.03 13.41
C HIS A 259 21.87 17.82 11.99
N ALA A 260 20.75 17.10 11.86
CA ALA A 260 20.18 16.73 10.56
C ALA A 260 19.58 17.92 9.76
N PHE A 261 19.18 18.98 10.48
CA PHE A 261 18.51 20.19 9.98
C PHE A 261 19.18 21.47 10.52
N PRO A 262 19.19 22.58 9.77
CA PRO A 262 19.77 23.85 10.21
C PRO A 262 18.97 24.47 11.36
N ASP A 263 19.66 25.06 12.36
CA ASP A 263 19.01 25.82 13.43
C ASP A 263 18.76 27.26 12.96
N ILE A 264 17.49 27.60 12.68
CA ILE A 264 17.05 28.92 12.16
C ILE A 264 15.98 29.48 13.08
N ARG A 265 16.33 30.42 13.95
CA ARG A 265 15.42 30.99 14.95
C ARG A 265 14.90 32.34 14.48
N ILE A 266 13.59 32.49 14.46
CA ILE A 266 12.87 33.66 13.97
C ILE A 266 11.94 34.15 15.09
N GLN A 267 11.80 35.46 15.21
CA GLN A 267 11.18 36.07 16.39
C GLN A 267 9.65 35.91 16.44
N MET A 268 8.94 36.26 15.35
CA MET A 268 7.47 36.26 15.32
C MET A 268 6.90 35.11 14.48
N ASP A 269 5.68 34.71 14.79
CA ASP A 269 4.91 33.69 14.06
C ASP A 269 4.66 34.09 12.60
N CYS A 270 4.30 35.34 12.33
CA CYS A 270 4.11 35.83 10.96
C CYS A 270 5.40 35.70 10.13
N HIS A 271 6.56 36.06 10.70
CA HIS A 271 7.86 35.94 10.03
C HIS A 271 8.23 34.49 9.73
N VAL A 272 8.03 33.59 10.71
CA VAL A 272 8.23 32.14 10.54
C VAL A 272 7.39 31.65 9.36
N MET A 273 6.10 32.01 9.32
CA MET A 273 5.19 31.55 8.28
C MET A 273 5.48 32.18 6.91
N GLY A 274 5.91 33.44 6.85
CA GLY A 274 6.35 34.07 5.61
C GLY A 274 7.53 33.31 4.98
N TRP A 275 8.53 32.96 5.80
CA TRP A 275 9.64 32.11 5.35
C TRP A 275 9.21 30.71 4.92
N GLN A 276 8.28 30.09 5.64
CA GLN A 276 7.75 28.76 5.29
C GLN A 276 7.07 28.78 3.90
N TYR A 277 6.16 29.72 3.64
CA TYR A 277 5.44 29.77 2.36
C TYR A 277 6.32 30.18 1.18
N ILE A 278 7.22 31.15 1.34
CA ILE A 278 8.12 31.54 0.24
C ILE A 278 9.12 30.44 -0.11
N THR A 279 9.62 29.72 0.89
CA THR A 279 10.54 28.58 0.68
C THR A 279 9.79 27.39 0.07
N MET A 280 8.53 27.16 0.45
CA MET A 280 7.66 26.17 -0.21
C MET A 280 7.40 26.52 -1.68
N ALA A 281 7.15 27.80 -1.98
CA ALA A 281 6.99 28.28 -3.35
C ALA A 281 8.25 28.01 -4.18
N HIS A 282 9.42 28.33 -3.64
CA HIS A 282 10.71 28.07 -4.30
C HIS A 282 10.96 26.56 -4.52
N LEU A 283 10.62 25.73 -3.53
CA LEU A 283 10.72 24.27 -3.62
C LEU A 283 9.85 23.71 -4.75
N LEU A 284 8.57 24.11 -4.80
CA LEU A 284 7.62 23.66 -5.82
C LEU A 284 8.06 24.05 -7.23
N LEU A 285 8.48 25.30 -7.40
CA LEU A 285 8.91 25.81 -8.70
C LEU A 285 10.21 25.14 -9.14
N SER A 286 11.17 24.95 -8.23
CA SER A 286 12.42 24.25 -8.50
C SER A 286 12.20 22.79 -8.91
N ALA A 287 11.24 22.11 -8.27
CA ALA A 287 10.87 20.73 -8.62
C ALA A 287 10.17 20.62 -9.99
N HIS A 288 9.55 21.71 -10.47
CA HIS A 288 8.82 21.79 -11.74
C HIS A 288 9.67 22.37 -12.90
N ARG A 289 10.98 22.55 -12.70
CA ARG A 289 11.85 23.19 -13.70
C ARG A 289 11.79 22.48 -15.07
N PRO A 290 11.54 23.18 -16.18
CA PRO A 290 11.52 22.58 -17.52
C PRO A 290 12.92 22.05 -17.89
N LEU A 291 13.05 20.75 -18.14
CA LEU A 291 14.33 20.07 -18.38
C LEU A 291 14.70 20.05 -19.89
N PRO A 292 16.00 20.18 -20.24
CA PRO A 292 16.48 19.95 -21.60
C PRO A 292 16.18 18.51 -22.07
N ARG A 293 15.85 18.30 -23.34
CA ARG A 293 15.35 17.00 -23.84
C ARG A 293 16.35 15.84 -23.70
N VAL A 294 17.65 16.05 -23.94
CA VAL A 294 18.69 15.00 -23.80
C VAL A 294 20.09 15.64 -23.63
N GLY A 295 21.06 14.93 -23.02
CA GLY A 295 22.49 15.27 -23.02
C GLY A 295 23.13 15.50 -21.64
N PRO A 296 24.44 15.83 -21.57
CA PRO A 296 25.16 16.07 -20.31
C PRO A 296 24.56 17.20 -19.47
N SER A 297 23.98 18.20 -20.14
CA SER A 297 23.28 19.32 -19.52
C SER A 297 22.04 18.87 -18.75
N HIS A 298 21.29 17.88 -19.24
CA HIS A 298 20.14 17.30 -18.54
C HIS A 298 20.55 16.69 -17.20
N ARG A 299 21.66 15.93 -17.19
CA ARG A 299 22.17 15.28 -15.97
C ARG A 299 22.65 16.29 -14.93
N ARG A 300 23.34 17.37 -15.35
CA ARG A 300 23.77 18.46 -14.46
C ARG A 300 22.56 19.19 -13.88
N THR A 301 21.58 19.57 -14.72
CA THR A 301 20.36 20.25 -14.26
C THR A 301 19.55 19.39 -13.28
N MET A 302 19.49 18.06 -13.48
CA MET A 302 18.86 17.16 -12.50
C MET A 302 19.60 17.13 -11.15
N MET A 303 20.94 17.12 -11.16
CA MET A 303 21.75 17.17 -9.93
C MET A 303 21.57 18.49 -9.19
N ASP A 304 21.61 19.62 -9.91
CA ASP A 304 21.39 20.94 -9.34
C ASP A 304 20.00 21.07 -8.72
N MET A 305 18.97 20.54 -9.42
CA MET A 305 17.59 20.50 -8.92
C MET A 305 17.47 19.66 -7.65
N GLU A 306 18.13 18.51 -7.59
CA GLU A 306 18.10 17.63 -6.42
C GLU A 306 18.72 18.30 -5.18
N GLU A 307 19.84 19.03 -5.36
CA GLU A 307 20.50 19.76 -4.28
C GLU A 307 19.65 20.94 -3.78
N VAL A 308 19.03 21.70 -4.68
CA VAL A 308 18.10 22.78 -4.30
C VAL A 308 16.90 22.23 -3.52
N VAL A 309 16.28 21.16 -4.02
CA VAL A 309 15.15 20.50 -3.33
C VAL A 309 15.53 20.02 -1.93
N LYS A 310 16.70 19.36 -1.78
CA LYS A 310 17.20 18.92 -0.47
C LYS A 310 17.44 20.09 0.47
N ARG A 311 18.04 21.17 -0.04
CA ARG A 311 18.32 22.38 0.74
C ARG A 311 17.02 22.99 1.27
N ASP A 312 16.05 23.20 0.41
CA ASP A 312 14.80 23.88 0.78
C ASP A 312 13.95 23.04 1.73
N VAL A 313 13.86 21.72 1.53
CA VAL A 313 13.19 20.82 2.51
C VAL A 313 13.89 20.87 3.87
N ARG A 314 15.22 20.91 3.90
CA ARG A 314 15.98 21.03 5.14
C ARG A 314 15.75 22.36 5.82
N THR A 315 15.70 23.46 5.08
CA THR A 315 15.37 24.80 5.60
C THR A 315 13.97 24.82 6.20
N LEU A 316 12.95 24.29 5.50
CA LEU A 316 11.57 24.22 6.00
C LEU A 316 11.48 23.42 7.31
N CYS A 317 12.14 22.25 7.36
CA CYS A 317 12.20 21.44 8.57
C CYS A 317 12.99 22.10 9.71
N GLY A 318 14.09 22.78 9.39
CA GLY A 318 14.91 23.52 10.35
C GLY A 318 14.15 24.67 10.99
N ILE A 319 13.47 25.49 10.18
CA ILE A 319 12.61 26.57 10.68
C ILE A 319 11.50 26.01 11.58
N ALA A 320 10.85 24.90 11.20
CA ALA A 320 9.79 24.30 12.02
C ALA A 320 10.31 23.78 13.37
N GLN A 321 11.49 23.15 13.40
CA GLN A 321 12.07 22.59 14.63
C GLN A 321 12.63 23.68 15.56
N SER A 322 13.22 24.74 15.00
CA SER A 322 13.81 25.84 15.75
C SER A 322 12.78 26.81 16.33
N ASN A 323 11.53 26.77 15.87
CA ASN A 323 10.46 27.67 16.28
C ASN A 323 9.21 26.90 16.77
N PRO A 324 9.31 26.09 17.85
CA PRO A 324 8.21 25.27 18.36
C PRO A 324 6.98 26.08 18.83
N GLN A 325 7.15 27.37 19.11
CA GLN A 325 6.09 28.32 19.45
C GLN A 325 5.14 28.63 18.28
N THR A 326 5.50 28.22 17.05
CA THR A 326 4.67 28.41 15.85
C THR A 326 4.27 27.03 15.29
N PRO A 327 3.30 26.32 15.90
CA PRO A 327 2.85 25.00 15.44
C PRO A 327 2.52 24.89 13.94
N PRO A 328 1.90 25.90 13.29
CA PRO A 328 1.60 25.83 11.86
C PRO A 328 2.82 25.61 10.95
N ALA A 329 4.02 25.99 11.39
CA ALA A 329 5.26 25.77 10.63
C ALA A 329 5.57 24.27 10.45
N SER A 330 5.21 23.44 11.43
CA SER A 330 5.38 21.99 11.34
C SER A 330 4.49 21.37 10.26
N LEU A 331 3.29 21.94 10.05
CA LEU A 331 2.38 21.50 9.00
C LEU A 331 3.00 21.74 7.61
N VAL A 332 3.54 22.93 7.36
CA VAL A 332 4.20 23.27 6.08
C VAL A 332 5.46 22.43 5.84
N ALA A 333 6.27 22.19 6.87
CA ALA A 333 7.42 21.29 6.76
C ALA A 333 7.00 19.85 6.41
N CYS A 334 5.89 19.35 6.98
CA CYS A 334 5.34 18.04 6.65
C CYS A 334 4.84 17.98 5.19
N MET A 335 4.20 19.04 4.69
CA MET A 335 3.81 19.14 3.28
C MET A 335 5.04 18.99 2.36
N ALA A 336 6.15 19.65 2.69
CA ALA A 336 7.39 19.60 1.89
C ALA A 336 8.02 18.21 1.89
N VAL A 337 8.08 17.55 3.05
CA VAL A 337 8.55 16.17 3.16
C VAL A 337 7.66 15.23 2.36
N ALA A 338 6.33 15.37 2.47
CA ALA A 338 5.37 14.54 1.73
C ALA A 338 5.55 14.66 0.20
N LEU A 339 5.77 15.88 -0.30
CA LEU A 339 6.05 16.15 -1.71
C LEU A 339 7.34 15.46 -2.20
N CYS A 340 8.42 15.52 -1.41
CA CYS A 340 9.75 15.06 -1.85
C CYS A 340 10.05 13.58 -1.54
N ASN A 341 9.27 12.91 -0.69
CA ASN A 341 9.50 11.52 -0.28
C ASN A 341 9.28 10.49 -1.41
N ARG A 342 8.74 10.89 -2.56
CA ARG A 342 8.65 10.00 -3.74
C ARG A 342 9.93 9.93 -4.57
N ARG A 343 10.92 10.83 -4.41
CA ARG A 343 12.12 10.80 -5.28
C ARG A 343 13.52 11.03 -4.64
N SER A 344 13.75 11.75 -3.52
CA SER A 344 15.14 12.28 -3.32
C SER A 344 15.76 12.45 -1.91
N LEU A 345 15.17 12.02 -0.79
CA LEU A 345 15.77 12.28 0.54
C LEU A 345 16.42 11.04 1.17
N ARG A 346 17.71 10.83 0.91
CA ARG A 346 18.60 10.01 1.77
C ARG A 346 19.42 10.94 2.65
N PHE A 347 19.19 10.91 3.96
CA PHE A 347 20.02 11.61 4.94
C PHE A 347 21.35 10.84 5.17
N PRO A 348 22.49 11.51 5.38
CA PRO A 348 23.73 10.84 5.76
C PRO A 348 23.60 10.27 7.18
N ALA A 349 23.91 8.99 7.36
CA ALA A 349 24.07 8.38 8.68
C ALA A 349 25.42 8.84 9.27
N GLY A 350 25.38 9.62 10.35
CA GLY A 350 26.54 10.11 11.07
C GLY A 350 26.56 9.57 12.51
N ALA A 351 27.50 8.63 12.71
CA ALA A 351 28.11 8.11 13.93
C ALA A 351 27.55 8.50 15.32
N GLY A 352 27.20 7.48 16.11
CA GLY A 352 27.45 7.51 17.56
C GLY A 352 26.29 7.88 18.49
N ALA A 353 25.03 7.60 18.12
CA ALA A 353 23.93 7.54 19.08
C ALA A 353 22.87 6.53 18.61
N SER A 354 22.77 5.39 19.33
CA SER A 354 21.77 4.31 19.21
C SER A 354 20.86 4.35 17.96
N GLU A 355 21.26 3.68 16.88
CA GLU A 355 20.53 3.66 15.60
C GLU A 355 19.24 2.83 15.67
N ARG A 356 18.14 3.49 16.05
CA ARG A 356 16.78 3.19 15.60
C ARG A 356 16.40 4.22 14.53
N SER A 357 16.69 3.96 13.26
CA SER A 357 16.26 4.83 12.16
C SER A 357 14.75 4.61 11.85
N PRO A 358 13.90 5.65 11.88
CA PRO A 358 12.44 5.50 11.74
C PRO A 358 11.98 5.61 10.28
N GLY A 359 11.13 4.68 9.83
CA GLY A 359 10.42 4.78 8.54
C GLY A 359 9.31 5.85 8.52
N PRO A 360 8.66 6.11 7.37
CA PRO A 360 7.67 7.16 7.18
C PRO A 360 6.47 7.08 8.15
N ASN A 361 6.10 5.87 8.61
CA ASN A 361 5.09 5.70 9.66
C ASN A 361 5.50 6.31 11.00
N ARG A 362 6.80 6.47 11.28
CA ARG A 362 7.29 7.11 12.51
C ARG A 362 7.44 8.62 12.42
N ALA A 363 7.41 9.25 11.25
CA ALA A 363 7.35 10.71 11.15
C ALA A 363 5.93 11.20 11.44
N SER A 364 4.90 10.53 10.92
CA SER A 364 3.50 10.76 11.26
C SER A 364 3.15 10.29 12.68
N HIS A 365 3.66 9.13 13.13
CA HIS A 365 3.61 8.78 14.56
C HIS A 365 4.45 9.73 15.43
N ARG A 366 5.47 10.43 14.92
CA ARG A 366 6.16 11.49 15.68
C ARG A 366 5.41 12.81 15.63
N VAL A 367 4.62 13.11 14.60
CA VAL A 367 3.71 14.26 14.63
C VAL A 367 2.58 14.01 15.64
N ALA A 368 2.11 12.76 15.78
CA ALA A 368 1.21 12.37 16.87
C ALA A 368 1.93 12.23 18.23
N ASN A 369 3.16 11.70 18.27
CA ASN A 369 3.92 11.49 19.51
C ASN A 369 4.74 12.70 19.97
N PHE A 370 4.89 13.77 19.18
CA PHE A 370 5.44 15.04 19.66
C PHE A 370 4.48 15.69 20.66
N TYR A 371 3.21 15.28 20.61
CA TYR A 371 2.18 15.69 21.53
C TYR A 371 1.99 14.73 22.72
N SER A 372 2.80 13.67 22.89
CA SER A 372 2.43 12.58 23.84
C SER A 372 3.57 11.83 24.56
N THR A 373 4.76 12.39 24.79
CA THR A 373 5.80 11.63 25.53
C THR A 373 5.69 11.76 27.05
N GLY A 374 5.08 10.76 27.68
CA GLY A 374 5.21 10.43 29.10
C GLY A 374 5.12 8.91 29.34
N THR A 375 6.28 8.25 29.51
CA THR A 375 6.52 6.97 30.22
C THR A 375 5.77 5.68 29.83
N ALA A 376 6.52 4.62 29.47
CA ALA A 376 6.72 3.40 30.27
C ALA A 376 7.43 2.28 29.48
N ARG A 377 8.19 1.46 30.25
CA ARG A 377 9.15 0.42 29.86
C ARG A 377 8.67 -0.92 30.44
N THR A 378 9.34 -2.01 30.02
CA THR A 378 9.37 -3.38 30.62
C THR A 378 8.15 -4.26 30.32
N ASP A 379 8.19 -5.58 30.22
CA ASP A 379 9.16 -6.69 30.04
C ASP A 379 8.24 -7.93 29.95
N LEU A 380 8.64 -9.05 29.33
CA LEU A 380 8.36 -10.41 29.82
C LEU A 380 8.90 -11.49 28.86
N GLU A 381 9.99 -12.09 29.31
CA GLU A 381 10.46 -13.43 28.97
C GLU A 381 9.52 -14.49 29.55
N TRP A 382 9.40 -15.65 28.90
CA TRP A 382 9.29 -16.94 29.58
C TRP A 382 9.91 -18.04 28.71
N GLY A 383 10.90 -18.75 29.25
CA GLY A 383 11.41 -20.01 28.73
C GLY A 383 10.82 -21.20 29.48
N MET A 384 11.05 -22.41 28.98
CA MET A 384 11.14 -23.62 29.80
C MET A 384 11.90 -24.73 29.04
N ASN A 385 12.74 -25.44 29.82
CA ASN A 385 13.73 -26.44 29.45
C ASN A 385 13.23 -27.87 29.77
N ASP A 386 13.41 -28.78 28.79
CA ASP A 386 14.10 -30.10 28.88
C ASP A 386 13.45 -31.33 29.63
N PRO A 387 13.98 -32.58 29.50
CA PRO A 387 13.45 -33.63 28.61
C PRO A 387 13.28 -35.04 29.25
N ALA A 388 12.69 -36.04 28.55
CA ALA A 388 12.99 -37.47 28.77
C ALA A 388 12.58 -38.38 27.59
N PRO A 389 13.25 -39.54 27.36
CA PRO A 389 13.30 -40.23 26.07
C PRO A 389 12.63 -41.60 26.05
N THR A 390 12.01 -41.99 24.93
CA THR A 390 11.76 -43.41 24.61
C THR A 390 12.02 -43.74 23.15
N ARG A 391 13.04 -44.59 23.01
CA ARG A 391 13.51 -45.40 21.87
C ARG A 391 12.43 -45.75 20.84
N ILE A 392 12.59 -45.28 19.59
CA ILE A 392 12.00 -45.93 18.42
C ILE A 392 13.10 -46.08 17.35
N SER A 393 13.29 -47.32 16.93
CA SER A 393 14.25 -47.75 15.92
C SER A 393 14.03 -47.02 14.60
N GLY A 394 15.10 -46.47 14.04
CA GLY A 394 15.05 -45.77 12.78
C GLY A 394 14.62 -46.67 11.62
N LYS A 395 13.72 -46.14 10.79
CA LYS A 395 13.87 -45.94 9.35
C LYS A 395 12.68 -45.12 8.81
N ARG A 396 13.01 -44.27 7.82
CA ARG A 396 12.20 -43.52 6.84
C ARG A 396 10.83 -42.96 7.28
N LEU A 397 10.78 -41.64 7.50
CA LEU A 397 9.55 -40.86 7.44
C LEU A 397 9.66 -39.82 6.31
N TRP A 398 8.76 -39.91 5.35
CA TRP A 398 8.54 -38.94 4.28
C TRP A 398 7.10 -38.48 4.40
N SER A 399 6.80 -37.20 4.21
CA SER A 399 5.49 -36.55 4.43
C SER A 399 4.30 -37.45 4.08
N GLN A 400 3.85 -38.24 5.07
CA GLN A 400 2.81 -39.29 5.05
C GLN A 400 2.96 -40.40 3.99
N VAL A 401 3.32 -40.08 2.75
CA VAL A 401 3.58 -40.96 1.61
C VAL A 401 5.07 -41.32 1.63
N ALA A 402 5.37 -42.53 2.11
CA ALA A 402 6.69 -43.14 2.30
C ALA A 402 7.23 -43.25 3.74
N ASP A 403 6.45 -42.92 4.77
CA ASP A 403 6.63 -43.55 6.10
C ASP A 403 6.63 -45.09 5.94
N ASP A 404 7.51 -45.80 6.65
CA ASP A 404 7.60 -47.28 6.54
C ASP A 404 6.24 -47.96 6.79
N ARG A 405 5.38 -47.39 7.65
CA ARG A 405 4.01 -47.85 7.90
C ARG A 405 3.10 -47.63 6.68
N TRP A 406 3.25 -46.50 5.99
CA TRP A 406 2.52 -46.22 4.75
C TRP A 406 2.99 -47.13 3.61
N ILE A 407 4.30 -47.34 3.45
CA ILE A 407 4.86 -48.25 2.43
C ILE A 407 4.37 -49.67 2.68
N HIS A 408 4.36 -50.10 3.93
CA HIS A 408 3.88 -51.43 4.32
C HIS A 408 2.39 -51.62 4.01
N LEU A 409 1.58 -50.58 4.23
CA LEU A 409 0.15 -50.58 3.93
C LEU A 409 -0.15 -50.54 2.42
N MET A 410 0.48 -49.60 1.70
CA MET A 410 0.15 -49.29 0.30
C MET A 410 0.91 -50.12 -0.73
N LYS A 411 2.06 -50.69 -0.35
CA LYS A 411 2.91 -51.56 -1.18
C LYS A 411 3.17 -51.01 -2.59
N PRO A 412 3.77 -49.80 -2.73
CA PRO A 412 4.11 -49.25 -4.04
C PRO A 412 5.15 -50.12 -4.76
N ALA A 413 5.03 -50.24 -6.09
CA ALA A 413 5.87 -51.13 -6.89
C ALA A 413 7.35 -50.67 -7.01
N ASN A 414 7.59 -49.36 -7.04
CA ASN A 414 8.93 -48.75 -7.12
C ASN A 414 8.90 -47.26 -6.69
N SER A 415 10.07 -46.61 -6.60
CA SER A 415 10.19 -45.19 -6.25
C SER A 415 9.53 -44.25 -7.27
N TRP A 416 9.40 -44.68 -8.52
CA TRP A 416 8.67 -43.93 -9.56
C TRP A 416 7.18 -43.83 -9.28
N VAL A 417 6.56 -44.90 -8.77
CA VAL A 417 5.16 -44.92 -8.35
C VAL A 417 4.95 -44.01 -7.14
N THR A 418 5.85 -44.02 -6.15
CA THR A 418 5.79 -43.09 -5.01
C THR A 418 5.91 -41.64 -5.46
N GLY A 419 6.86 -41.34 -6.36
CA GLY A 419 6.99 -40.02 -6.98
C GLY A 419 5.72 -39.60 -7.74
N ALA A 420 5.09 -40.54 -8.45
CA ALA A 420 3.85 -40.29 -9.20
C ALA A 420 2.66 -39.97 -8.29
N VAL A 421 2.53 -40.63 -7.12
CA VAL A 421 1.48 -40.32 -6.14
C VAL A 421 1.60 -38.88 -5.64
N VAL A 422 2.83 -38.41 -5.40
CA VAL A 422 3.08 -37.04 -4.94
C VAL A 422 2.87 -36.04 -6.07
N SER A 423 3.41 -36.31 -7.26
CA SER A 423 3.43 -35.37 -8.38
C SER A 423 2.08 -35.24 -9.10
N LEU A 424 1.23 -36.27 -9.11
CA LEU A 424 -0.09 -36.21 -9.77
C LEU A 424 -1.06 -35.21 -9.10
N TYR A 425 -0.80 -34.82 -7.86
CA TYR A 425 -1.46 -33.66 -7.24
C TYR A 425 -1.23 -32.38 -8.04
N ASP A 426 0.00 -32.12 -8.50
CA ASP A 426 0.35 -30.92 -9.25
C ASP A 426 -0.33 -30.88 -10.63
N VAL A 427 -0.57 -32.04 -11.24
CA VAL A 427 -1.37 -32.15 -12.49
C VAL A 427 -2.82 -31.75 -12.24
N GLY A 428 -3.40 -32.15 -11.11
CA GLY A 428 -4.69 -31.65 -10.65
C GLY A 428 -4.68 -30.13 -10.50
N CYS A 429 -3.67 -29.58 -9.81
CA CYS A 429 -3.53 -28.13 -9.61
C CYS A 429 -3.45 -27.35 -10.92
N PHE A 430 -2.68 -27.87 -11.89
CA PHE A 430 -2.60 -27.34 -13.25
C PHE A 430 -3.99 -27.25 -13.92
N MET A 431 -4.78 -28.33 -13.85
CA MET A 431 -6.12 -28.35 -14.44
C MET A 431 -7.08 -27.39 -13.73
N GLY A 432 -7.03 -27.34 -12.40
CA GLY A 432 -7.81 -26.45 -11.56
C GLY A 432 -7.55 -24.97 -11.90
N ALA A 433 -6.28 -24.58 -11.93
CA ALA A 433 -5.86 -23.21 -12.23
C ALA A 433 -6.29 -22.73 -13.63
N MET A 434 -6.31 -23.60 -14.64
CA MET A 434 -6.82 -23.24 -15.97
C MET A 434 -8.34 -23.03 -16.00
N SER A 435 -9.07 -23.84 -15.24
CA SER A 435 -10.53 -23.81 -15.26
C SER A 435 -11.13 -22.57 -14.60
N ILE A 436 -10.43 -21.97 -13.62
CA ILE A 436 -10.98 -20.87 -12.82
C ILE A 436 -11.32 -19.63 -13.65
N GLY A 437 -10.51 -19.29 -14.65
CA GLY A 437 -10.72 -18.07 -15.44
C GLY A 437 -12.05 -18.09 -16.19
N TYR A 438 -12.43 -19.25 -16.75
CA TYR A 438 -13.71 -19.42 -17.43
C TYR A 438 -14.87 -19.56 -16.44
N LEU A 439 -14.71 -20.38 -15.40
CA LEU A 439 -15.77 -20.66 -14.44
C LEU A 439 -16.12 -19.43 -13.58
N ALA A 440 -15.13 -18.64 -13.17
CA ALA A 440 -15.33 -17.42 -12.36
C ALA A 440 -16.03 -16.29 -13.14
N ASP A 441 -15.89 -16.27 -14.46
CA ASP A 441 -16.63 -15.33 -15.33
C ASP A 441 -18.09 -15.74 -15.53
N GLN A 442 -18.38 -17.05 -15.55
CA GLN A 442 -19.76 -17.54 -15.70
C GLN A 442 -20.56 -17.59 -14.40
N CYS A 443 -19.97 -18.14 -13.34
CA CYS A 443 -20.69 -18.46 -12.12
C CYS A 443 -20.51 -17.41 -11.01
N GLY A 444 -19.59 -16.47 -11.17
CA GLY A 444 -19.13 -15.58 -10.10
C GLY A 444 -17.91 -16.14 -9.37
N ARG A 445 -17.13 -15.26 -8.72
CA ARG A 445 -15.84 -15.62 -8.13
C ARG A 445 -16.03 -16.48 -6.87
N GLU A 446 -16.89 -16.03 -5.97
CA GLU A 446 -17.19 -16.65 -4.68
C GLU A 446 -17.82 -18.05 -4.81
N ARG A 447 -18.76 -18.21 -5.75
CA ARG A 447 -19.39 -19.52 -6.02
C ARG A 447 -18.42 -20.50 -6.63
N THR A 448 -17.54 -20.02 -7.53
CA THR A 448 -16.52 -20.88 -8.13
C THR A 448 -15.52 -21.35 -7.07
N LEU A 449 -15.12 -20.48 -6.14
CA LEU A 449 -14.29 -20.86 -4.99
C LEU A 449 -14.96 -21.87 -4.06
N SER A 450 -16.27 -21.72 -3.81
CA SER A 450 -17.05 -22.68 -3.03
C SER A 450 -17.10 -24.06 -3.70
N ILE A 451 -17.39 -24.11 -5.02
CA ILE A 451 -17.40 -25.37 -5.79
C ILE A 451 -16.01 -26.02 -5.80
N ALA A 452 -14.95 -25.24 -6.02
CA ALA A 452 -13.57 -25.73 -5.97
C ALA A 452 -13.23 -26.32 -4.59
N SER A 453 -13.70 -25.69 -3.51
CA SER A 453 -13.52 -26.17 -2.14
C SER A 453 -14.26 -27.47 -1.87
N VAL A 454 -15.45 -27.67 -2.46
CA VAL A 454 -16.17 -28.96 -2.38
C VAL A 454 -15.39 -30.06 -3.10
N VAL A 455 -14.83 -29.78 -4.28
CA VAL A 455 -13.98 -30.74 -5.01
C VAL A 455 -12.72 -31.08 -4.20
N PHE A 456 -12.12 -30.08 -3.54
CA PHE A 456 -11.02 -30.29 -2.60
C PHE A 456 -11.44 -31.24 -1.45
N VAL A 457 -12.57 -31.00 -0.78
CA VAL A 457 -13.09 -31.86 0.29
C VAL A 457 -13.28 -33.31 -0.18
N ILE A 458 -13.87 -33.52 -1.36
CA ILE A 458 -14.05 -34.86 -1.94
C ILE A 458 -12.70 -35.56 -2.12
N GLY A 459 -11.71 -34.87 -2.70
CA GLY A 459 -10.37 -35.42 -2.86
C GLY A 459 -9.67 -35.74 -1.54
N ALA A 460 -9.81 -34.87 -0.53
CA ALA A 460 -9.26 -35.07 0.82
C ALA A 460 -9.86 -36.31 1.50
N VAL A 461 -11.19 -36.50 1.40
CA VAL A 461 -11.89 -37.67 1.95
C VAL A 461 -11.41 -38.95 1.27
N ILE A 462 -11.29 -38.96 -0.06
CA ILE A 462 -10.79 -40.13 -0.81
C ILE A 462 -9.36 -40.47 -0.37
N GLN A 463 -8.49 -39.47 -0.18
CA GLN A 463 -7.12 -39.71 0.30
C GLN A 463 -7.09 -40.28 1.71
N ALA A 464 -7.83 -39.68 2.65
CA ALA A 464 -7.87 -40.15 4.03
C ALA A 464 -8.48 -41.56 4.16
N ALA A 465 -9.39 -41.94 3.26
CA ALA A 465 -10.05 -43.24 3.22
C ALA A 465 -9.33 -44.30 2.35
N SER A 466 -8.19 -43.98 1.74
CA SER A 466 -7.52 -44.87 0.77
C SER A 466 -6.84 -46.08 1.42
N TYR A 467 -6.79 -47.23 0.72
CA TYR A 467 -6.08 -48.44 1.14
C TYR A 467 -5.16 -49.02 0.05
N ASP A 468 -5.13 -48.39 -1.12
CA ASP A 468 -4.34 -48.78 -2.27
C ASP A 468 -3.81 -47.54 -3.02
N VAL A 469 -2.71 -47.74 -3.76
CA VAL A 469 -2.02 -46.67 -4.50
C VAL A 469 -2.91 -46.00 -5.57
N PRO A 470 -3.69 -46.73 -6.39
CA PRO A 470 -4.62 -46.09 -7.32
C PRO A 470 -5.63 -45.14 -6.64
N THR A 471 -6.27 -45.57 -5.56
CA THR A 471 -7.29 -44.78 -4.85
C THR A 471 -6.71 -43.48 -4.27
N ILE A 472 -5.56 -43.55 -3.60
CA ILE A 472 -4.91 -42.33 -3.08
C ILE A 472 -4.46 -41.40 -4.23
N THR A 473 -4.04 -41.97 -5.36
CA THR A 473 -3.66 -41.20 -6.56
C THR A 473 -4.84 -40.45 -7.16
N VAL A 474 -6.00 -41.10 -7.30
CA VAL A 474 -7.23 -40.44 -7.74
C VAL A 474 -7.62 -39.33 -6.78
N GLY A 475 -7.56 -39.59 -5.48
CA GLY A 475 -7.80 -38.58 -4.45
C GLY A 475 -6.85 -37.38 -4.54
N ARG A 476 -5.57 -37.60 -4.89
CA ARG A 476 -4.56 -36.55 -5.11
C ARG A 476 -4.88 -35.65 -6.31
N VAL A 477 -5.30 -36.23 -7.43
CA VAL A 477 -5.68 -35.47 -8.63
C VAL A 477 -6.93 -34.61 -8.36
N ILE A 478 -7.96 -35.18 -7.74
CA ILE A 478 -9.21 -34.47 -7.43
C ILE A 478 -8.95 -33.35 -6.42
N LEU A 479 -8.21 -33.63 -5.35
CA LEU A 479 -7.82 -32.63 -4.36
C LEU A 479 -6.99 -31.52 -5.01
N GLY A 480 -6.02 -31.88 -5.86
CA GLY A 480 -5.19 -30.93 -6.61
C GLY A 480 -6.02 -29.99 -7.47
N TYR A 481 -7.04 -30.50 -8.17
CA TYR A 481 -7.95 -29.65 -8.94
C TYR A 481 -8.59 -28.55 -8.09
N GLY A 482 -9.12 -28.92 -6.91
CA GLY A 482 -9.71 -27.96 -5.99
C GLY A 482 -8.70 -26.92 -5.48
N VAL A 483 -7.51 -27.37 -5.07
CA VAL A 483 -6.45 -26.49 -4.56
C VAL A 483 -5.93 -25.54 -5.65
N GLY A 484 -5.65 -26.04 -6.86
CA GLY A 484 -5.18 -25.21 -7.97
C GLY A 484 -6.22 -24.17 -8.41
N ALA A 485 -7.50 -24.53 -8.40
CA ALA A 485 -8.58 -23.57 -8.65
C ALA A 485 -8.65 -22.49 -7.56
N CYS A 486 -8.50 -22.86 -6.28
CA CYS A 486 -8.44 -21.89 -5.18
C CYS A 486 -7.19 -20.98 -5.26
N ALA A 487 -6.02 -21.55 -5.54
CA ALA A 487 -4.75 -20.82 -5.65
C ALA A 487 -4.75 -19.75 -6.75
N ALA A 488 -5.52 -19.97 -7.82
CA ALA A 488 -5.70 -18.97 -8.87
C ALA A 488 -6.92 -18.05 -8.63
N GLY A 489 -7.97 -18.55 -7.96
CA GLY A 489 -9.21 -17.83 -7.73
C GLY A 489 -9.20 -16.86 -6.55
N VAL A 490 -8.53 -17.20 -5.45
CA VAL A 490 -8.49 -16.36 -4.23
C VAL A 490 -7.80 -15.02 -4.51
N PRO A 491 -6.59 -14.98 -5.12
CA PRO A 491 -5.94 -13.70 -5.44
C PRO A 491 -6.79 -12.84 -6.37
N LEU A 492 -7.49 -13.48 -7.32
CA LEU A 492 -8.39 -12.80 -8.25
C LEU A 492 -9.54 -12.12 -7.49
N TYR A 493 -10.25 -12.89 -6.66
CA TYR A 493 -11.36 -12.37 -5.86
C TYR A 493 -10.91 -11.23 -4.95
N VAL A 494 -9.84 -11.46 -4.18
CA VAL A 494 -9.26 -10.47 -3.26
C VAL A 494 -8.87 -9.19 -3.99
N SER A 495 -8.28 -9.29 -5.19
CA SER A 495 -7.88 -8.11 -5.96
C SER A 495 -9.06 -7.26 -6.46
N GLU A 496 -10.24 -7.87 -6.64
CA GLU A 496 -11.45 -7.21 -7.14
C GLU A 496 -12.27 -6.55 -6.02
N ILE A 497 -12.16 -7.05 -4.78
CA ILE A 497 -12.81 -6.43 -3.61
C ILE A 497 -11.88 -5.49 -2.84
N ALA A 498 -10.56 -5.61 -3.00
CA ALA A 498 -9.61 -4.80 -2.28
C ALA A 498 -9.55 -3.36 -2.81
N PRO A 499 -9.52 -2.35 -1.92
CA PRO A 499 -9.22 -0.97 -2.29
C PRO A 499 -7.87 -0.87 -3.01
N ALA A 500 -7.80 -0.05 -4.06
CA ALA A 500 -6.62 0.04 -4.93
C ALA A 500 -5.31 0.31 -4.18
N GLY A 501 -5.34 1.13 -3.12
CA GLY A 501 -4.17 1.45 -2.30
C GLY A 501 -3.69 0.35 -1.35
N LEU A 502 -4.55 -0.63 -1.02
CA LEU A 502 -4.25 -1.72 -0.08
C LEU A 502 -4.03 -3.08 -0.75
N ARG A 503 -4.38 -3.21 -2.03
CA ARG A 503 -4.34 -4.47 -2.79
C ARG A 503 -3.01 -5.23 -2.63
N GLY A 504 -1.87 -4.55 -2.80
CA GLY A 504 -0.55 -5.19 -2.66
C GLY A 504 -0.27 -5.71 -1.25
N ARG A 505 -0.76 -5.03 -0.21
CA ARG A 505 -0.62 -5.49 1.19
C ARG A 505 -1.51 -6.69 1.46
N ILE A 506 -2.74 -6.70 0.95
CA ILE A 506 -3.67 -7.80 1.15
C ILE A 506 -3.16 -9.08 0.45
N ILE A 507 -2.60 -8.95 -0.75
CA ILE A 507 -1.93 -10.07 -1.45
C ILE A 507 -0.70 -10.54 -0.65
N GLY A 508 0.06 -9.64 -0.03
CA GLY A 508 1.16 -10.00 0.86
C GLY A 508 0.69 -10.77 2.11
N ILE A 509 -0.44 -10.39 2.69
CA ILE A 509 -1.07 -11.09 3.81
C ILE A 509 -1.54 -12.49 3.38
N GLU A 510 -2.08 -12.64 2.17
CA GLU A 510 -2.46 -13.96 1.63
C GLU A 510 -1.25 -14.91 1.60
N GLN A 511 -0.09 -14.46 1.10
CA GLN A 511 1.12 -15.27 1.12
C GLN A 511 1.58 -15.62 2.55
N MET A 512 1.44 -14.69 3.50
CA MET A 512 1.73 -14.96 4.91
C MET A 512 0.79 -16.03 5.50
N ILE A 513 -0.50 -16.01 5.15
CA ILE A 513 -1.48 -17.03 5.58
C ILE A 513 -1.09 -18.40 5.00
N LEU A 514 -0.62 -18.44 3.75
CA LEU A 514 -0.12 -19.68 3.15
C LEU A 514 1.06 -20.25 3.94
N CYS A 515 2.08 -19.43 4.25
CA CYS A 515 3.22 -19.88 5.06
C CYS A 515 2.83 -20.27 6.50
N PHE A 516 1.78 -19.66 7.05
CA PHE A 516 1.21 -20.07 8.33
C PHE A 516 0.53 -21.45 8.24
N GLY A 517 -0.16 -21.74 7.15
CA GLY A 517 -0.71 -23.07 6.86
C GLY A 517 0.38 -24.14 6.75
N GLU A 518 1.48 -23.84 6.05
CA GLU A 518 2.65 -24.72 5.96
C GLU A 518 3.28 -24.97 7.33
N LEU A 519 3.43 -23.93 8.15
CA LEU A 519 3.89 -24.07 9.54
C LEU A 519 3.00 -25.05 10.31
N ILE A 520 1.67 -24.84 10.32
CA ILE A 520 0.74 -25.73 11.02
C ILE A 520 0.87 -27.17 10.50
N ALA A 521 0.93 -27.37 9.18
CA ALA A 521 1.08 -28.70 8.59
C ALA A 521 2.33 -29.42 9.08
N PHE A 522 3.50 -28.76 9.09
CA PHE A 522 4.74 -29.35 9.59
C PHE A 522 4.67 -29.74 11.07
N TRP A 523 4.05 -28.90 11.90
CA TRP A 523 3.92 -29.17 13.33
C TRP A 523 2.85 -30.23 13.64
N LEU A 524 1.77 -30.30 12.86
CA LEU A 524 0.80 -31.39 12.95
C LEU A 524 1.46 -32.72 12.57
N ASP A 525 2.18 -32.77 11.45
CA ASP A 525 2.90 -33.98 11.04
C ASP A 525 3.94 -34.40 12.09
N TYR A 526 4.67 -33.44 12.66
CA TYR A 526 5.59 -33.71 13.77
C TYR A 526 4.88 -34.29 14.99
N GLY A 527 3.75 -33.70 15.40
CA GLY A 527 3.00 -34.14 16.58
C GLY A 527 2.34 -35.51 16.40
N PHE A 528 1.73 -35.76 15.24
CA PHE A 528 1.05 -37.03 14.95
C PHE A 528 2.02 -38.16 14.61
N ALA A 529 3.27 -37.87 14.24
CA ALA A 529 4.28 -38.89 14.02
C ALA A 529 4.59 -39.73 15.28
N TYR A 530 4.29 -39.22 16.48
CA TYR A 530 4.45 -39.93 17.76
C TYR A 530 3.31 -40.89 18.10
N LEU A 531 2.24 -40.93 17.29
CA LEU A 531 1.21 -41.94 17.48
C LEU A 531 1.72 -43.31 17.01
N ASP A 532 1.61 -44.32 17.88
CA ASP A 532 1.99 -45.71 17.59
C ASP A 532 1.01 -46.45 16.66
N THR A 533 0.04 -45.75 16.06
CA THR A 533 -0.93 -46.33 15.14
C THR A 533 -0.38 -46.44 13.71
N PRO A 534 -0.62 -47.55 12.98
CA PRO A 534 -0.17 -47.71 11.59
C PRO A 534 -0.83 -46.72 10.62
N ASP A 535 -2.02 -46.21 10.97
CA ASP A 535 -2.84 -45.30 10.16
C ASP A 535 -2.73 -43.82 10.58
N TRP A 536 -1.72 -43.46 11.37
CA TRP A 536 -1.56 -42.09 11.91
C TRP A 536 -1.62 -41.01 10.82
N TRP A 537 -1.10 -41.31 9.62
CA TRP A 537 -0.99 -40.42 8.46
C TRP A 537 -2.34 -39.97 7.91
N ARG A 538 -3.42 -40.71 8.19
CA ARG A 538 -4.79 -40.36 7.77
C ARG A 538 -5.33 -39.14 8.51
N ILE A 539 -4.94 -38.96 9.76
CA ILE A 539 -5.43 -37.88 10.63
C ILE A 539 -5.03 -36.50 10.10
N PRO A 540 -3.74 -36.19 9.86
CA PRO A 540 -3.35 -34.90 9.29
C PRO A 540 -3.93 -34.69 7.87
N LEU A 541 -4.11 -35.74 7.05
CA LEU A 541 -4.87 -35.64 5.79
C LEU A 541 -6.35 -35.31 5.98
N ALA A 542 -6.98 -35.80 7.05
CA ALA A 542 -8.38 -35.51 7.33
C ALA A 542 -8.56 -34.11 7.92
N ILE A 543 -7.61 -33.60 8.70
CA ILE A 543 -7.68 -32.26 9.30
C ILE A 543 -7.80 -31.17 8.23
N GLN A 544 -7.18 -31.33 7.06
CA GLN A 544 -7.28 -30.35 5.96
C GLN A 544 -8.72 -30.17 5.43
N ILE A 545 -9.63 -31.13 5.70
CA ILE A 545 -11.05 -31.02 5.34
C ILE A 545 -11.71 -29.85 6.10
N ILE A 546 -11.30 -29.59 7.34
CA ILE A 546 -11.90 -28.54 8.19
C ILE A 546 -11.79 -27.16 7.53
N PRO A 547 -10.59 -26.63 7.22
CA PRO A 547 -10.48 -25.34 6.56
C PRO A 547 -11.13 -25.32 5.17
N ALA A 548 -11.11 -26.44 4.42
CA ALA A 548 -11.77 -26.54 3.12
C ALA A 548 -13.30 -26.43 3.22
N VAL A 549 -13.92 -27.06 4.22
CA VAL A 549 -15.36 -26.93 4.49
C VAL A 549 -15.70 -25.52 4.95
N VAL A 550 -14.88 -24.93 5.83
CA VAL A 550 -15.07 -23.53 6.26
C VAL A 550 -15.01 -22.59 5.06
N LEU A 551 -14.09 -22.80 4.12
CA LEU A 551 -14.01 -22.02 2.89
C LEU A 551 -15.23 -22.27 1.98
N ALA A 552 -15.63 -23.53 1.78
CA ALA A 552 -16.78 -23.88 0.95
C ALA A 552 -18.07 -23.21 1.44
N VAL A 553 -18.36 -23.33 2.75
CA VAL A 553 -19.54 -22.75 3.38
C VAL A 553 -19.41 -21.23 3.48
N GLY A 554 -18.25 -20.73 3.87
CA GLY A 554 -18.02 -19.29 4.05
C GLY A 554 -18.15 -18.51 2.74
N CYS A 555 -17.59 -19.04 1.65
CA CYS A 555 -17.75 -18.44 0.32
C CYS A 555 -19.20 -18.47 -0.17
N TRP A 556 -19.98 -19.47 0.23
CA TRP A 556 -21.38 -19.58 -0.18
C TRP A 556 -22.32 -18.68 0.64
N VAL A 557 -22.03 -18.48 1.92
CA VAL A 557 -22.95 -17.84 2.87
C VAL A 557 -22.55 -16.42 3.25
N TRP A 558 -21.27 -16.13 3.48
CA TRP A 558 -20.82 -14.88 4.08
C TRP A 558 -20.08 -13.95 3.12
N VAL A 559 -19.40 -14.52 2.12
CA VAL A 559 -18.56 -13.75 1.20
C VAL A 559 -19.45 -13.08 0.13
N PRO A 560 -19.41 -11.75 -0.03
CA PRO A 560 -20.21 -11.08 -1.05
C PRO A 560 -19.69 -11.39 -2.47
N PRO A 561 -20.56 -11.35 -3.48
CA PRO A 561 -20.13 -11.48 -4.87
C PRO A 561 -19.27 -10.30 -5.31
N SER A 562 -18.32 -10.56 -6.23
CA SER A 562 -17.45 -9.51 -6.77
C SER A 562 -18.26 -8.37 -7.44
N PRO A 563 -18.08 -7.11 -7.01
CA PRO A 563 -18.74 -5.96 -7.63
C PRO A 563 -18.46 -5.84 -9.12
N ARG A 564 -17.21 -6.11 -9.52
CA ARG A 564 -16.78 -6.10 -10.92
C ARG A 564 -17.52 -7.14 -11.75
N TRP A 565 -17.66 -8.36 -11.24
CA TRP A 565 -18.41 -9.41 -11.93
C TRP A 565 -19.90 -9.06 -12.04
N LEU A 566 -20.50 -8.50 -11.00
CA LEU A 566 -21.90 -8.05 -11.03
C LEU A 566 -22.14 -6.99 -12.12
N VAL A 567 -21.24 -6.01 -12.26
CA VAL A 567 -21.28 -5.03 -13.35
C VAL A 567 -21.07 -5.68 -14.71
N GLN A 568 -20.21 -6.69 -14.83
CA GLN A 568 -20.01 -7.43 -16.08
C GLN A 568 -21.28 -8.17 -16.54
N GLN A 569 -22.05 -8.70 -15.59
CA GLN A 569 -23.36 -9.36 -15.79
C GLN A 569 -24.53 -8.37 -15.88
N ASP A 570 -24.24 -7.06 -16.04
CA ASP A 570 -25.23 -5.98 -16.14
C ASP A 570 -26.16 -5.87 -14.88
N ARG A 571 -25.71 -6.38 -13.73
CA ARG A 571 -26.40 -6.34 -12.42
C ARG A 571 -25.91 -5.18 -11.56
N HIS A 572 -26.07 -3.96 -12.06
CA HIS A 572 -25.54 -2.75 -11.42
C HIS A 572 -26.08 -2.54 -10.00
N THR A 573 -27.40 -2.62 -9.77
CA THR A 573 -27.99 -2.38 -8.44
C THR A 573 -27.40 -3.25 -7.32
N CYS A 574 -27.16 -4.53 -7.61
CA CYS A 574 -26.50 -5.45 -6.68
C CYS A 574 -25.04 -5.06 -6.44
N ALA A 575 -24.31 -4.61 -7.48
CA ALA A 575 -22.93 -4.18 -7.35
C ALA A 575 -22.81 -2.96 -6.43
N ARG A 576 -23.74 -2.01 -6.54
CA ARG A 576 -23.79 -0.82 -5.67
C ARG A 576 -23.99 -1.22 -4.21
N GLU A 577 -24.92 -2.14 -3.94
CA GLU A 577 -25.20 -2.60 -2.59
C GLU A 577 -23.98 -3.29 -1.96
N VAL A 578 -23.26 -4.11 -2.74
CA VAL A 578 -22.04 -4.77 -2.25
C VAL A 578 -20.94 -3.73 -1.98
N LEU A 579 -20.72 -2.78 -2.89
CA LEU A 579 -19.73 -1.71 -2.70
C LEU A 579 -20.07 -0.84 -1.49
N ALA A 580 -21.34 -0.48 -1.32
CA ALA A 580 -21.81 0.30 -0.18
C ALA A 580 -21.56 -0.42 1.15
N ARG A 581 -21.75 -1.75 1.19
CA ARG A 581 -21.44 -2.57 2.37
C ARG A 581 -19.93 -2.70 2.63
N LEU A 582 -19.10 -2.75 1.59
CA LEU A 582 -17.66 -2.95 1.71
C LEU A 582 -16.91 -1.65 2.02
N HIS A 583 -17.24 -0.56 1.31
CA HIS A 583 -16.48 0.69 1.29
C HIS A 583 -17.29 1.93 1.70
N GLY A 584 -18.60 1.79 1.95
CA GLY A 584 -19.52 2.88 2.30
C GLY A 584 -20.25 3.46 1.09
N ASP A 585 -21.44 4.03 1.31
CA ASP A 585 -22.34 4.51 0.24
C ASP A 585 -21.71 5.61 -0.66
N GLU A 586 -20.93 6.54 -0.10
CA GLU A 586 -20.32 7.63 -0.86
C GLU A 586 -19.18 7.14 -1.78
N ALA A 587 -18.37 6.17 -1.33
CA ALA A 587 -17.29 5.58 -2.14
C ALA A 587 -17.84 4.62 -3.21
N ALA A 588 -18.98 3.98 -2.93
CA ALA A 588 -19.59 2.99 -3.81
C ALA A 588 -19.97 3.55 -5.18
N GLU A 589 -20.43 4.80 -5.25
CA GLU A 589 -20.89 5.39 -6.52
C GLU A 589 -19.73 5.74 -7.45
N ILE A 590 -18.65 6.29 -6.87
CA ILE A 590 -17.40 6.59 -7.59
C ILE A 590 -16.77 5.30 -8.10
N GLU A 591 -16.62 4.30 -7.22
CA GLU A 591 -16.06 3.00 -7.60
C GLU A 591 -16.93 2.27 -8.62
N MET A 592 -18.26 2.37 -8.51
CA MET A 592 -19.18 1.80 -9.49
C MET A 592 -18.98 2.41 -10.88
N GLN A 593 -18.83 3.74 -10.95
CA GLN A 593 -18.61 4.44 -12.21
C GLN A 593 -17.27 4.05 -12.82
N GLU A 594 -16.19 4.01 -12.03
CA GLU A 594 -14.88 3.54 -12.49
C GLU A 594 -14.92 2.08 -12.99
N ILE A 595 -15.60 1.20 -12.26
CA ILE A 595 -15.75 -0.22 -12.63
C ILE A 595 -16.56 -0.33 -13.93
N ALA A 596 -17.65 0.42 -14.07
CA ALA A 596 -18.49 0.40 -15.27
C ALA A 596 -17.73 0.89 -16.50
N GLU A 597 -16.97 1.98 -16.38
CA GLU A 597 -16.12 2.50 -17.45
C GLU A 597 -15.03 1.48 -17.86
N ARG A 598 -14.35 0.87 -16.88
CA ARG A 598 -13.34 -0.17 -17.13
C ARG A 598 -13.94 -1.41 -17.80
N VAL A 599 -15.09 -1.89 -17.33
CA VAL A 599 -15.79 -3.05 -17.92
C VAL A 599 -16.28 -2.73 -19.33
N ALA A 600 -16.81 -1.52 -19.57
CA ALA A 600 -17.22 -1.08 -20.90
C ALA A 600 -16.02 -0.96 -21.86
N PHE A 601 -14.90 -0.41 -21.38
CA PHE A 601 -13.64 -0.38 -22.13
C PHE A 601 -13.13 -1.78 -22.43
N GLU A 602 -13.15 -2.70 -21.47
CA GLU A 602 -12.78 -4.11 -21.67
C GLU A 602 -13.70 -4.78 -22.70
N LYS A 603 -15.03 -4.63 -22.61
CA LYS A 603 -15.97 -5.15 -23.62
C LYS A 603 -15.67 -4.61 -25.03
N ARG A 604 -15.21 -3.35 -25.16
CA ARG A 604 -14.82 -2.71 -26.44
C ARG A 604 -13.43 -3.11 -26.95
N VAL A 605 -12.49 -3.42 -26.06
CA VAL A 605 -11.07 -3.69 -26.37
C VAL A 605 -10.73 -5.19 -26.38
N ALA A 606 -11.56 -6.06 -25.80
CA ALA A 606 -11.32 -7.50 -25.63
C ALA A 606 -11.43 -8.34 -26.92
N VAL A 607 -10.75 -7.92 -27.98
CA VAL A 607 -10.48 -8.73 -29.19
C VAL A 607 -9.11 -9.42 -29.05
N THR A 608 -8.82 -10.04 -27.90
CA THR A 608 -7.63 -10.88 -27.73
C THR A 608 -8.03 -12.35 -27.80
N ARG A 609 -7.42 -13.13 -28.69
CA ARG A 609 -7.61 -14.58 -28.80
C ARG A 609 -6.50 -15.29 -28.02
N TRP A 610 -6.75 -16.51 -27.54
CA TRP A 610 -5.70 -17.33 -26.91
C TRP A 610 -4.46 -17.51 -27.80
N LYS A 611 -4.67 -17.60 -29.12
CA LYS A 611 -3.59 -17.66 -30.12
C LYS A 611 -2.62 -16.48 -30.02
N ASP A 612 -3.07 -15.31 -29.58
CA ASP A 612 -2.24 -14.11 -29.53
C ASP A 612 -1.12 -14.21 -28.48
N MET A 613 -1.37 -14.97 -27.40
CA MET A 613 -0.38 -15.24 -26.34
C MET A 613 0.89 -15.92 -26.88
N PHE A 614 0.75 -16.60 -28.02
CA PHE A 614 1.81 -17.37 -28.67
C PHE A 614 2.37 -16.68 -29.92
N THR A 615 2.06 -15.38 -30.13
CA THR A 615 2.56 -14.61 -31.28
C THR A 615 3.41 -13.43 -30.84
N TRP A 616 4.50 -13.16 -31.55
CA TRP A 616 5.30 -11.95 -31.34
C TRP A 616 4.49 -10.67 -31.59
N PRO A 617 4.73 -9.56 -30.84
CA PRO A 617 5.59 -9.39 -29.66
C PRO A 617 5.05 -9.93 -28.32
N ILE A 618 3.76 -10.31 -28.24
CA ILE A 618 3.12 -10.76 -26.99
C ILE A 618 3.80 -12.02 -26.42
N LEU A 619 4.27 -12.92 -27.28
CA LEU A 619 5.02 -14.11 -26.89
C LEU A 619 6.22 -13.78 -25.99
N ARG A 620 6.88 -12.63 -26.18
CA ARG A 620 7.99 -12.19 -25.32
C ARG A 620 7.54 -12.02 -23.86
N VAL A 621 6.41 -11.34 -23.67
CA VAL A 621 5.83 -11.10 -22.35
C VAL A 621 5.36 -12.43 -21.75
N THR A 622 4.78 -13.30 -22.59
CA THR A 622 4.38 -14.65 -22.19
C THR A 622 5.55 -15.47 -21.67
N LEU A 623 6.67 -15.51 -22.39
CA LEU A 623 7.88 -16.22 -21.98
C LEU A 623 8.50 -15.64 -20.71
N ILE A 624 8.44 -14.31 -20.53
CA ILE A 624 8.94 -13.66 -19.31
C ILE A 624 8.08 -14.05 -18.10
N GLY A 625 6.75 -13.90 -18.21
CA GLY A 625 5.83 -14.21 -17.10
C GLY A 625 5.79 -15.68 -16.71
N THR A 626 5.79 -16.57 -17.69
CA THR A 626 5.82 -18.02 -17.46
C THR A 626 7.19 -18.46 -16.95
N GLY A 627 8.28 -17.90 -17.50
CA GLY A 627 9.65 -18.20 -17.09
C GLY A 627 9.92 -17.86 -15.63
N VAL A 628 9.47 -16.70 -15.12
CA VAL A 628 9.66 -16.35 -13.70
C VAL A 628 8.99 -17.37 -12.77
N GLN A 629 7.75 -17.77 -13.07
CA GLN A 629 7.03 -18.75 -12.27
C GLN A 629 7.61 -20.17 -12.40
N PHE A 630 8.08 -20.54 -13.59
CA PHE A 630 8.76 -21.82 -13.81
C PHE A 630 10.07 -21.91 -13.02
N PHE A 631 10.91 -20.87 -13.07
CA PHE A 631 12.18 -20.82 -12.33
C PHE A 631 11.98 -20.80 -10.82
N GLN A 632 10.88 -20.23 -10.32
CA GLN A 632 10.55 -20.31 -8.89
C GLN A 632 10.50 -21.77 -8.40
N GLN A 633 10.02 -22.68 -9.25
CA GLN A 633 9.87 -24.10 -8.89
C GLN A 633 11.08 -24.93 -9.27
N ILE A 634 11.60 -24.79 -10.49
CA ILE A 634 12.68 -25.66 -10.99
C ILE A 634 14.03 -25.45 -10.29
N THR A 635 14.18 -24.34 -9.56
CA THR A 635 15.32 -24.10 -8.66
C THR A 635 15.36 -25.04 -7.45
N GLY A 636 14.38 -25.93 -7.28
CA GLY A 636 14.40 -26.99 -6.27
C GLY A 636 13.62 -26.67 -5.00
N THR A 637 12.83 -25.59 -5.01
CA THR A 637 12.04 -25.13 -3.84
C THR A 637 11.15 -26.23 -3.26
N ASN A 638 10.32 -26.86 -4.10
CA ASN A 638 9.44 -27.94 -3.66
C ASN A 638 10.20 -29.25 -3.42
N SER A 639 11.35 -29.46 -4.08
CA SER A 639 12.21 -30.62 -3.82
C SER A 639 12.73 -30.60 -2.38
N ILE A 640 13.32 -29.48 -1.97
CA ILE A 640 13.75 -29.31 -0.59
C ILE A 640 12.55 -29.48 0.33
N LEU A 641 11.42 -28.84 0.04
CA LEU A 641 10.26 -28.83 0.94
C LEU A 641 9.74 -30.25 1.21
N TYR A 642 9.55 -31.04 0.14
CA TYR A 642 9.02 -32.39 0.22
C TYR A 642 10.03 -33.40 0.78
N TYR A 643 11.32 -33.17 0.54
CA TYR A 643 12.38 -34.15 0.83
C TYR A 643 13.35 -33.69 1.94
N THR A 644 13.01 -32.65 2.71
CA THR A 644 13.83 -32.12 3.82
C THR A 644 14.23 -33.19 4.85
N PRO A 645 13.33 -34.09 5.33
CA PRO A 645 13.74 -35.13 6.27
C PRO A 645 14.81 -36.07 5.73
N SER A 646 14.75 -36.41 4.44
CA SER A 646 15.79 -37.23 3.80
C SER A 646 17.05 -36.45 3.47
N LEU A 647 16.94 -35.15 3.18
CA LEU A 647 18.08 -34.27 3.01
C LEU A 647 18.94 -34.30 4.29
N TYR A 648 18.31 -34.22 5.46
CA TYR A 648 18.99 -34.31 6.76
C TYR A 648 19.53 -35.71 7.07
N GLU A 649 18.82 -36.76 6.67
CA GLU A 649 19.31 -38.14 6.82
C GLU A 649 20.61 -38.37 6.04
N ARG A 650 20.62 -37.97 4.77
CA ARG A 650 21.82 -38.03 3.90
C ARG A 650 22.91 -37.07 4.37
N GLY A 651 22.52 -36.04 5.10
CA GLY A 651 23.41 -35.15 5.82
C GLY A 651 24.04 -35.72 7.09
N GLY A 652 23.76 -36.97 7.46
CA GLY A 652 24.37 -37.62 8.61
C GLY A 652 23.60 -37.49 9.93
N ILE A 653 22.37 -36.93 9.91
CA ILE A 653 21.50 -36.88 11.10
C ILE A 653 20.71 -38.17 11.18
N SER A 654 21.13 -39.09 12.06
CA SER A 654 20.52 -40.42 12.21
C SER A 654 19.18 -40.39 12.97
N SER A 655 19.05 -39.52 13.96
CA SER A 655 17.85 -39.38 14.80
C SER A 655 16.65 -38.87 14.00
N ALA A 656 15.59 -39.66 13.89
CA ALA A 656 14.34 -39.24 13.23
C ALA A 656 13.69 -38.05 13.96
N HIS A 657 13.74 -38.04 15.29
CA HIS A 657 13.23 -36.94 16.11
C HIS A 657 13.90 -35.61 15.75
N THR A 658 15.23 -35.60 15.68
CA THR A 658 16.00 -34.39 15.37
C THR A 658 15.76 -33.90 13.94
N ARG A 659 15.61 -34.83 12.98
CA ARG A 659 15.28 -34.49 11.58
C ARG A 659 13.91 -33.86 11.45
N ASN A 660 12.90 -34.43 12.11
CA ASN A 660 11.53 -33.92 12.04
C ASN A 660 11.41 -32.57 12.77
N LEU A 661 12.11 -32.40 13.90
CA LEU A 661 12.18 -31.11 14.60
C LEU A 661 12.84 -30.03 13.71
N ALA A 662 13.94 -30.37 13.04
CA ALA A 662 14.59 -29.47 12.09
C ALA A 662 13.68 -29.14 10.89
N THR A 663 12.85 -30.09 10.45
CA THR A 663 11.87 -29.85 9.38
C THR A 663 10.76 -28.90 9.87
N GLY A 664 10.30 -29.03 11.11
CA GLY A 664 9.39 -28.05 11.74
C GLY A 664 9.98 -26.64 11.81
N GLY A 665 11.30 -26.53 12.00
CA GLY A 665 12.02 -25.26 11.93
C GLY A 665 12.00 -24.58 10.55
N VAL A 666 11.93 -25.35 9.46
CA VAL A 666 11.71 -24.80 8.11
C VAL A 666 10.39 -24.04 8.05
N GLY A 667 9.31 -24.59 8.63
CA GLY A 667 8.01 -23.93 8.73
C GLY A 667 8.08 -22.58 9.45
N ILE A 668 8.86 -22.50 10.53
CA ILE A 668 9.05 -21.23 11.27
C ILE A 668 9.77 -20.21 10.39
N VAL A 669 10.84 -20.62 9.69
CA VAL A 669 11.59 -19.75 8.80
C VAL A 669 10.71 -19.23 7.66
N LEU A 670 9.91 -20.11 7.04
CA LEU A 670 8.94 -19.74 6.01
C LEU A 670 8.00 -18.65 6.53
N PHE A 671 7.38 -18.87 7.70
CA PHE A 671 6.42 -17.93 8.28
C PHE A 671 7.05 -16.59 8.69
N VAL A 672 8.19 -16.59 9.39
CA VAL A 672 8.83 -15.36 9.90
C VAL A 672 9.34 -14.49 8.76
N PHE A 673 9.98 -15.08 7.74
CA PHE A 673 10.57 -14.31 6.65
C PHE A 673 9.57 -13.91 5.56
N ALA A 674 8.37 -14.50 5.53
CA ALA A 674 7.27 -14.06 4.66
C ALA A 674 6.80 -12.61 4.95
N TRP A 675 7.03 -12.10 6.15
CA TRP A 675 6.68 -10.72 6.53
C TRP A 675 7.58 -9.65 5.89
N ILE A 676 8.84 -9.97 5.58
CA ILE A 676 9.83 -8.98 5.14
C ILE A 676 9.48 -8.37 3.78
N PRO A 677 9.09 -9.14 2.74
CA PRO A 677 8.63 -8.58 1.48
C PRO A 677 7.54 -7.52 1.66
N ILE A 678 6.56 -7.75 2.55
CA ILE A 678 5.42 -6.84 2.75
C ILE A 678 5.86 -5.39 3.01
N PHE A 679 7.01 -5.20 3.67
CA PHE A 679 7.51 -3.86 4.04
C PHE A 679 8.66 -3.34 3.17
N VAL A 680 9.38 -4.22 2.47
CA VAL A 680 10.69 -3.89 1.87
C VAL A 680 10.72 -4.12 0.35
N PHE A 681 9.80 -4.90 -0.20
CA PHE A 681 9.85 -5.33 -1.61
C PHE A 681 9.87 -4.17 -2.60
N ASP A 682 9.16 -3.07 -2.30
CA ASP A 682 9.08 -1.89 -3.19
C ASP A 682 10.33 -1.00 -3.21
N ARG A 683 11.33 -1.24 -2.34
CA ARG A 683 12.48 -0.34 -2.18
C ARG A 683 13.63 -0.54 -3.17
N LEU A 684 13.85 -1.76 -3.67
CA LEU A 684 15.02 -2.10 -4.52
C LEU A 684 14.64 -2.48 -5.96
N GLY A 685 13.34 -2.60 -6.26
CA GLY A 685 12.86 -3.11 -7.55
C GLY A 685 12.78 -4.63 -7.58
N ARG A 686 11.88 -5.17 -8.41
CA ARG A 686 11.54 -6.60 -8.46
C ARG A 686 12.74 -7.41 -8.95
N LYS A 687 13.44 -6.91 -9.97
CA LYS A 687 14.58 -7.61 -10.60
C LYS A 687 15.74 -7.80 -9.63
N THR A 688 16.06 -6.77 -8.84
CA THR A 688 17.13 -6.81 -7.85
C THR A 688 16.85 -7.84 -6.75
N TRP A 689 15.62 -7.88 -6.24
CA TRP A 689 15.23 -8.86 -5.21
C TRP A 689 15.34 -10.30 -5.71
N LEU A 690 14.84 -10.59 -6.90
CA LEU A 690 14.97 -11.93 -7.48
C LEU A 690 16.44 -12.33 -7.68
N GLN A 691 17.32 -11.41 -8.10
CA GLN A 691 18.76 -11.68 -8.22
C GLN A 691 19.41 -12.04 -6.88
N ILE A 692 19.17 -11.23 -5.84
CA ILE A 692 19.67 -11.49 -4.48
C ILE A 692 19.18 -12.85 -3.99
N GLY A 693 17.91 -13.14 -4.23
CA GLY A 693 17.28 -14.41 -3.94
C GLY A 693 18.01 -15.61 -4.50
N VAL A 694 18.20 -15.62 -5.82
CA VAL A 694 18.87 -16.75 -6.51
C VAL A 694 20.30 -16.93 -6.03
N ILE A 695 21.04 -15.84 -5.81
CA ILE A 695 22.43 -15.92 -5.32
C ILE A 695 22.45 -16.60 -3.94
N GLY A 696 21.56 -16.19 -3.04
CA GLY A 696 21.46 -16.77 -1.70
C GLY A 696 21.00 -18.23 -1.72
N MET A 697 19.97 -18.54 -2.52
CA MET A 697 19.48 -19.91 -2.75
C MET A 697 20.58 -20.82 -3.32
N MET A 698 21.35 -20.33 -4.29
CA MET A 698 22.48 -21.05 -4.88
C MET A 698 23.58 -21.33 -3.84
N GLY A 699 23.94 -20.34 -3.01
CA GLY A 699 24.90 -20.53 -1.92
C GLY A 699 24.43 -21.57 -0.91
N ALA A 700 23.14 -21.58 -0.58
CA ALA A 700 22.55 -22.58 0.31
C ALA A 700 22.58 -23.99 -0.29
N MET A 701 22.27 -24.14 -1.57
CA MET A 701 22.35 -25.42 -2.30
C MET A 701 23.77 -25.98 -2.37
N ILE A 702 24.77 -25.13 -2.59
CA ILE A 702 26.18 -25.51 -2.54
C ILE A 702 26.54 -25.98 -1.12
N GLY A 703 26.08 -25.28 -0.09
CA GLY A 703 26.28 -25.69 1.31
C GLY A 703 25.67 -27.06 1.64
N ILE A 704 24.44 -27.34 1.18
CA ILE A 704 23.81 -28.66 1.29
C ILE A 704 24.66 -29.73 0.62
N THR A 705 25.14 -29.45 -0.60
CA THR A 705 26.00 -30.36 -1.37
C THR A 705 27.27 -30.72 -0.60
N VAL A 706 27.99 -29.71 -0.11
CA VAL A 706 29.27 -29.87 0.60
C VAL A 706 29.07 -30.66 1.89
N LEU A 707 28.01 -30.38 2.65
CA LEU A 707 27.76 -31.09 3.90
C LEU A 707 27.24 -32.50 3.73
N GLN A 708 26.48 -32.81 2.67
CA GLN A 708 26.15 -34.20 2.36
C GLN A 708 27.37 -35.00 1.90
N TRP A 709 28.24 -34.40 1.08
CA TRP A 709 29.52 -35.03 0.72
C TRP A 709 30.42 -35.25 1.95
N HIS A 710 30.48 -34.28 2.86
CA HIS A 710 31.20 -34.42 4.12
C HIS A 710 30.63 -35.55 4.98
N ALA A 711 29.29 -35.64 5.10
CA ALA A 711 28.63 -36.68 5.87
C ALA A 711 28.84 -38.09 5.29
N GLU A 712 28.90 -38.21 3.97
CA GLU A 712 29.25 -39.45 3.27
C GLU A 712 30.69 -39.88 3.57
N LYS A 713 31.63 -38.94 3.59
CA LYS A 713 33.06 -39.20 3.85
C LYS A 713 33.37 -39.41 5.34
N TYR A 714 32.66 -38.74 6.24
CA TYR A 714 32.84 -38.79 7.69
C TYR A 714 31.51 -39.04 8.41
N PRO A 715 31.00 -40.29 8.37
CA PRO A 715 29.74 -40.64 9.03
C PRO A 715 29.82 -40.41 10.55
N GLY A 716 28.79 -39.79 11.12
CA GLY A 716 28.68 -39.55 12.56
C GLY A 716 29.51 -38.39 13.13
N ALA A 717 30.25 -37.65 12.29
CA ALA A 717 30.95 -36.44 12.73
C ALA A 717 29.99 -35.37 13.26
N SER A 718 30.34 -34.69 14.35
CA SER A 718 29.51 -33.62 14.94
C SER A 718 29.25 -32.45 13.99
N GLY A 719 30.18 -32.19 13.05
CA GLY A 719 30.03 -31.17 12.01
C GLY A 719 28.84 -31.39 11.06
N ASN A 720 28.31 -32.62 10.98
CA ASN A 720 27.19 -32.97 10.12
C ASN A 720 25.88 -32.25 10.53
N TYR A 721 25.74 -31.86 11.80
CA TYR A 721 24.57 -31.11 12.28
C TYR A 721 24.45 -29.71 11.66
N ALA A 722 25.54 -29.15 11.10
CA ALA A 722 25.51 -27.87 10.40
C ALA A 722 24.60 -27.89 9.15
N ILE A 723 24.21 -29.08 8.65
CA ILE A 723 23.34 -29.20 7.47
C ILE A 723 21.97 -28.54 7.69
N VAL A 724 21.50 -28.46 8.94
CA VAL A 724 20.21 -27.84 9.29
C VAL A 724 20.14 -26.37 8.84
N VAL A 725 21.26 -25.65 8.89
CA VAL A 725 21.32 -24.21 8.60
C VAL A 725 21.03 -23.91 7.13
N PHE A 726 21.40 -24.80 6.22
CA PHE A 726 21.36 -24.48 4.79
C PHE A 726 19.95 -24.52 4.17
N PRO A 727 19.07 -25.49 4.47
CA PRO A 727 17.66 -25.37 4.08
C PRO A 727 16.97 -24.15 4.67
N TYR A 728 17.30 -23.76 5.91
CA TYR A 728 16.78 -22.52 6.50
C TYR A 728 17.25 -21.31 5.70
N LEU A 729 18.54 -21.23 5.41
CA LEU A 729 19.11 -20.13 4.62
C LEU A 729 18.50 -20.07 3.22
N PHE A 730 18.26 -21.22 2.58
CA PHE A 730 17.55 -21.31 1.30
C PHE A 730 16.17 -20.66 1.40
N TYR A 731 15.37 -21.02 2.41
CA TYR A 731 14.02 -20.48 2.57
C TYR A 731 13.95 -19.03 3.06
N VAL A 732 14.97 -18.55 3.78
CA VAL A 732 15.16 -17.13 4.06
C VAL A 732 15.28 -16.37 2.74
N PHE A 733 16.24 -16.75 1.89
CA PHE A 733 16.44 -16.06 0.62
C PHE A 733 15.26 -16.23 -0.33
N PHE A 734 14.66 -17.42 -0.39
CA PHE A 734 13.46 -17.67 -1.18
C PHE A 734 12.33 -16.73 -0.78
N ASN A 735 11.93 -16.68 0.51
CA ASN A 735 10.78 -15.88 0.93
C ASN A 735 10.98 -14.38 0.74
N ILE A 736 12.15 -13.85 1.08
CA ILE A 736 12.42 -12.41 0.91
C ILE A 736 12.45 -11.97 -0.56
N SER A 737 12.50 -12.93 -1.51
CA SER A 737 12.64 -12.66 -2.94
C SER A 737 11.59 -13.38 -3.80
N TRP A 738 11.84 -14.63 -4.19
CA TRP A 738 11.05 -15.43 -5.14
C TRP A 738 9.70 -15.87 -4.60
N GLY A 739 9.54 -15.98 -3.27
CA GLY A 739 8.29 -16.32 -2.60
C GLY A 739 7.18 -15.36 -3.02
N VAL A 740 7.30 -14.08 -2.67
CA VAL A 740 6.30 -13.04 -3.04
C VAL A 740 6.58 -12.46 -4.44
N GLY A 741 7.84 -12.37 -4.84
CA GLY A 741 8.25 -11.64 -6.03
C GLY A 741 7.80 -12.24 -7.35
N SER A 742 7.78 -13.56 -7.45
CA SER A 742 7.38 -14.26 -8.67
C SER A 742 5.90 -14.07 -8.98
N TRP A 743 5.03 -14.21 -7.97
CA TRP A 743 3.59 -13.97 -8.08
C TRP A 743 3.26 -12.52 -8.39
N THR A 744 3.88 -11.59 -7.66
CA THR A 744 3.69 -10.15 -7.88
C THR A 744 4.13 -9.77 -9.30
N TYR A 745 5.32 -10.18 -9.73
CA TYR A 745 5.82 -9.87 -11.07
C TYR A 745 4.95 -10.49 -12.17
N ALA A 746 4.54 -11.76 -12.00
CA ALA A 746 3.64 -12.42 -12.93
C ALA A 746 2.33 -11.64 -13.09
N SER A 747 1.82 -10.98 -12.05
CA SER A 747 0.59 -10.18 -12.15
C SER A 747 0.79 -8.76 -12.74
N GLU A 748 1.98 -8.18 -12.60
CA GLU A 748 2.30 -6.80 -12.98
C GLU A 748 2.65 -6.63 -14.47
N ILE A 749 3.22 -7.65 -15.13
CA ILE A 749 3.75 -7.48 -16.50
C ILE A 749 2.70 -7.36 -17.60
N TRP A 750 1.45 -7.73 -17.31
CA TRP A 750 0.45 -7.90 -18.36
C TRP A 750 -0.33 -6.60 -18.64
N PRO A 751 -0.47 -6.23 -19.93
CA PRO A 751 -1.48 -5.27 -20.35
C PRO A 751 -2.88 -5.74 -19.94
N VAL A 752 -3.77 -4.78 -19.65
CA VAL A 752 -5.13 -5.04 -19.14
C VAL A 752 -5.86 -6.13 -19.94
N ALA A 753 -5.82 -6.04 -21.27
CA ALA A 753 -6.53 -6.97 -22.17
C ALA A 753 -5.97 -8.41 -22.23
N LEU A 754 -4.78 -8.65 -21.69
CA LEU A 754 -4.12 -9.97 -21.69
C LEU A 754 -3.91 -10.55 -20.29
N ARG A 755 -4.21 -9.78 -19.24
CA ARG A 755 -3.85 -10.09 -17.85
C ARG A 755 -4.40 -11.43 -17.35
N ALA A 756 -5.69 -11.70 -17.57
CA ALA A 756 -6.30 -12.94 -17.13
C ALA A 756 -5.65 -14.19 -17.77
N LYS A 757 -5.47 -14.17 -19.10
CA LYS A 757 -4.83 -15.26 -19.85
C LYS A 757 -3.35 -15.41 -19.50
N GLY A 758 -2.67 -14.29 -19.32
CA GLY A 758 -1.27 -14.24 -18.93
C GLY A 758 -1.02 -14.84 -17.55
N ASN A 759 -1.79 -14.42 -16.54
CA ASN A 759 -1.71 -14.98 -15.20
C ASN A 759 -2.00 -16.49 -15.19
N ALA A 760 -3.02 -16.94 -15.94
CA ALA A 760 -3.34 -18.36 -16.05
C ALA A 760 -2.15 -19.17 -16.63
N LEU A 761 -1.53 -18.71 -17.72
CA LEU A 761 -0.34 -19.36 -18.29
C LEU A 761 0.86 -19.35 -17.33
N SER A 762 1.06 -18.25 -16.61
CA SER A 762 2.11 -18.11 -15.60
C SER A 762 1.93 -19.11 -14.45
N THR A 763 0.74 -19.20 -13.87
CA THR A 763 0.41 -20.16 -12.80
C THR A 763 0.45 -21.60 -13.30
N MET A 764 0.02 -21.85 -14.53
CA MET A 764 0.14 -23.15 -15.18
C MET A 764 1.61 -23.61 -15.28
N SER A 765 2.49 -22.68 -15.65
CA SER A 765 3.94 -22.94 -15.74
C SER A 765 4.55 -23.26 -14.38
N LEU A 766 4.11 -22.58 -13.32
CA LEU A 766 4.47 -22.89 -11.93
C LEU A 766 4.18 -24.36 -11.59
N TRP A 767 2.93 -24.80 -11.73
CA TRP A 767 2.52 -26.17 -11.38
C TRP A 767 3.21 -27.23 -12.25
N THR A 768 3.51 -26.90 -13.51
CA THR A 768 4.32 -27.76 -14.38
C THR A 768 5.75 -27.93 -13.83
N GLY A 769 6.35 -26.84 -13.34
CA GLY A 769 7.64 -26.88 -12.66
C GLY A 769 7.60 -27.69 -11.36
N CYS A 770 6.54 -27.54 -10.55
CA CYS A 770 6.31 -28.35 -9.35
C CYS A 770 6.32 -29.84 -9.68
N TYR A 771 5.53 -30.24 -10.69
CA TYR A 771 5.43 -31.63 -11.14
C TYR A 771 6.78 -32.21 -11.56
N ILE A 772 7.53 -31.50 -12.42
CA ILE A 772 8.83 -31.94 -12.92
C ILE A 772 9.79 -32.17 -11.76
N VAL A 773 9.86 -31.22 -10.83
CA VAL A 773 10.75 -31.30 -9.66
C VAL A 773 10.32 -32.44 -8.74
N ALA A 774 9.04 -32.52 -8.38
CA ALA A 774 8.52 -33.55 -7.49
C ALA A 774 8.79 -34.96 -8.02
N GLN A 775 8.58 -35.17 -9.33
CA GLN A 775 8.79 -36.46 -10.00
C GLN A 775 10.27 -36.80 -10.21
N ALA A 776 11.10 -35.84 -10.61
CA ALA A 776 12.48 -36.10 -10.99
C ALA A 776 13.45 -36.16 -9.80
N SER A 777 13.15 -35.48 -8.69
CA SER A 777 14.08 -35.40 -7.55
C SER A 777 14.40 -36.74 -6.90
N PRO A 778 13.44 -37.62 -6.58
CA PRO A 778 13.74 -38.90 -5.94
C PRO A 778 14.69 -39.80 -6.75
N PRO A 779 14.42 -40.12 -8.04
CA PRO A 779 15.31 -41.01 -8.79
C PRO A 779 16.70 -40.39 -9.05
N ILE A 780 16.78 -39.08 -9.25
CA ILE A 780 18.07 -38.39 -9.37
C ILE A 780 18.82 -38.46 -8.03
N GLY A 781 18.14 -38.15 -6.93
CA GLY A 781 18.72 -38.26 -5.60
C GLY A 781 19.24 -39.67 -5.30
N ASP A 782 18.51 -40.72 -5.65
CA ASP A 782 18.94 -42.11 -5.44
C ASP A 782 20.15 -42.49 -6.31
N ALA A 783 20.27 -41.90 -7.51
CA ALA A 783 21.36 -42.18 -8.44
C ALA A 783 22.67 -41.43 -8.11
N ILE A 784 22.59 -40.14 -7.77
CA ILE A 784 23.76 -39.26 -7.62
C ILE A 784 23.92 -38.62 -6.24
N GLY A 785 23.05 -38.94 -5.28
CA GLY A 785 23.17 -38.47 -3.89
C GLY A 785 23.15 -36.94 -3.78
N TRP A 786 24.26 -36.37 -3.30
CA TRP A 786 24.45 -34.93 -3.15
C TRP A 786 24.52 -34.17 -4.50
N GLY A 787 24.77 -34.86 -5.61
CA GLY A 787 24.82 -34.27 -6.95
C GLY A 787 23.51 -33.63 -7.41
N LEU A 788 22.36 -34.01 -6.81
CA LEU A 788 21.06 -33.38 -7.05
C LEU A 788 21.09 -31.86 -6.79
N TYR A 789 21.74 -31.44 -5.70
CA TYR A 789 21.78 -30.03 -5.30
C TYR A 789 22.72 -29.19 -6.17
N ILE A 790 23.73 -29.82 -6.81
CA ILE A 790 24.55 -29.17 -7.85
C ILE A 790 23.71 -28.87 -9.08
N ILE A 791 22.84 -29.79 -9.49
CA ILE A 791 21.92 -29.55 -10.61
C ILE A 791 21.03 -28.34 -10.30
N TYR A 792 20.48 -28.24 -9.07
CA TYR A 792 19.71 -27.07 -8.66
C TYR A 792 20.53 -25.78 -8.60
N SER A 793 21.78 -25.83 -8.13
CA SER A 793 22.69 -24.67 -8.20
C SER A 793 22.94 -24.24 -9.65
N GLY A 794 23.10 -25.17 -10.59
CA GLY A 794 23.21 -24.87 -12.01
C GLY A 794 21.94 -24.22 -12.58
N ILE A 795 20.77 -24.71 -12.20
CA ILE A 795 19.48 -24.11 -12.57
C ILE A 795 19.34 -22.72 -11.95
N CYS A 796 19.84 -22.49 -10.74
CA CYS A 796 19.91 -21.16 -10.14
C CYS A 796 20.77 -20.21 -10.99
N VAL A 797 21.92 -20.63 -11.53
CA VAL A 797 22.70 -19.80 -12.47
C VAL A 797 21.86 -19.41 -13.68
N LEU A 798 21.12 -20.36 -14.28
CA LEU A 798 20.23 -20.08 -15.41
C LEU A 798 19.11 -19.10 -15.04
N ALA A 799 18.50 -19.27 -13.86
CA ALA A 799 17.48 -18.37 -13.33
C ALA A 799 18.06 -16.95 -13.13
N PHE A 800 19.28 -16.82 -12.61
CA PHE A 800 19.96 -15.55 -12.45
C PHE A 800 20.20 -14.86 -13.80
N LEU A 801 20.69 -15.60 -14.81
CA LEU A 801 20.91 -15.08 -16.16
C LEU A 801 19.58 -14.64 -16.80
N PHE A 802 18.52 -15.44 -16.65
CA PHE A 802 17.19 -15.10 -17.12
C PHE A 802 16.68 -13.80 -16.48
N VAL A 803 16.77 -13.68 -15.16
CA VAL A 803 16.38 -12.44 -14.45
C VAL A 803 17.27 -11.27 -14.88
N ARG A 804 18.58 -11.48 -15.06
CA ARG A 804 19.52 -10.41 -15.42
C ARG A 804 19.29 -9.85 -16.83
N TYR A 805 18.98 -10.71 -17.80
CA TYR A 805 18.95 -10.34 -19.22
C TYR A 805 17.55 -10.29 -19.84
N ALA A 806 16.64 -11.20 -19.47
CA ALA A 806 15.30 -11.28 -20.06
C ALA A 806 14.27 -10.43 -19.31
N MET A 807 14.34 -10.42 -17.97
CA MET A 807 13.36 -9.72 -17.13
C MET A 807 13.52 -8.20 -17.22
N VAL A 808 12.39 -7.50 -17.35
CA VAL A 808 12.27 -6.04 -17.34
C VAL A 808 11.82 -5.57 -15.96
N GLU A 809 12.38 -4.47 -15.46
CA GLU A 809 12.01 -3.91 -14.16
C GLU A 809 10.63 -3.22 -14.22
N THR A 810 9.74 -3.57 -13.28
CA THR A 810 8.36 -3.07 -13.19
C THR A 810 8.19 -1.97 -12.15
N ARG A 811 9.22 -1.67 -11.36
CA ARG A 811 9.16 -0.68 -10.29
C ARG A 811 8.70 0.71 -10.78
N GLY A 812 7.68 1.24 -10.12
CA GLY A 812 7.22 2.62 -10.30
C GLY A 812 6.51 2.87 -11.64
N ARG A 813 6.11 1.80 -12.32
CA ARG A 813 5.31 1.85 -13.55
C ARG A 813 3.86 1.54 -13.22
N THR A 814 2.94 2.26 -13.86
CA THR A 814 1.51 1.95 -13.79
C THR A 814 1.19 0.75 -14.68
N LEU A 815 0.04 0.11 -14.45
CA LEU A 815 -0.39 -1.05 -15.23
C LEU A 815 -0.69 -0.68 -16.68
N GLU A 816 -1.04 0.58 -16.91
CA GLU A 816 -1.37 1.19 -18.19
C GLU A 816 -0.09 1.46 -19.02
N GLU A 817 1.03 1.79 -18.37
CA GLU A 817 2.34 1.98 -19.00
C GLU A 817 2.98 0.65 -19.48
N MET A 818 2.42 -0.50 -19.10
CA MET A 818 2.99 -1.81 -19.45
C MET A 818 2.91 -2.12 -20.95
N SER A 819 1.87 -1.64 -21.65
CA SER A 819 1.82 -1.76 -23.11
C SER A 819 2.93 -0.98 -23.80
N GLN A 820 3.33 0.18 -23.24
CA GLN A 820 4.44 1.00 -23.75
C GLN A 820 5.78 0.35 -23.47
N LEU A 821 5.97 -0.14 -22.24
CA LEU A 821 7.22 -0.78 -21.80
C LEU A 821 7.61 -1.98 -22.68
N PHE A 822 6.60 -2.74 -23.13
CA PHE A 822 6.80 -3.90 -24.01
C PHE A 822 6.61 -3.60 -25.50
N GLY A 823 6.36 -2.35 -25.90
CA GLY A 823 6.19 -1.95 -27.30
C GLY A 823 4.98 -2.62 -27.98
N LEU A 824 3.86 -2.74 -27.26
CA LEU A 824 2.65 -3.41 -27.74
C LEU A 824 1.61 -2.45 -28.34
N GLU A 825 1.84 -1.13 -28.29
CA GLU A 825 0.90 -0.10 -28.75
C GLU A 825 0.57 -0.22 -30.23
N ASP A 826 1.58 -0.35 -31.10
CA ASP A 826 1.40 -0.46 -32.56
C ASP A 826 0.51 -1.66 -32.93
N LYS A 827 0.66 -2.78 -32.22
CA LYS A 827 -0.10 -4.00 -32.48
C LYS A 827 -1.56 -3.87 -32.01
N PHE A 828 -1.80 -3.15 -30.91
CA PHE A 828 -3.15 -2.87 -30.44
C PHE A 828 -3.84 -1.79 -31.29
N ALA A 829 -3.10 -0.77 -31.77
CA ALA A 829 -3.59 0.27 -32.66
C ALA A 829 -4.00 -0.30 -34.04
N ALA A 830 -3.13 -1.12 -34.66
CA ALA A 830 -3.41 -1.78 -35.93
C ALA A 830 -4.66 -2.67 -35.89
N ARG A 831 -4.98 -3.27 -34.73
CA ARG A 831 -6.20 -4.08 -34.54
C ARG A 831 -7.46 -3.27 -34.24
N ARG A 832 -7.32 -2.05 -33.72
CA ARG A 832 -8.46 -1.13 -33.52
C ARG A 832 -8.89 -0.45 -34.82
N GLY A 833 -8.21 -0.72 -35.94
CA GLY A 833 -8.46 -0.02 -37.20
C GLY A 833 -8.07 1.46 -37.15
N ILE A 834 -7.24 1.85 -36.18
CA ILE A 834 -6.76 3.22 -36.03
C ILE A 834 -5.42 3.30 -36.75
N ASP A 835 -5.42 3.89 -37.93
CA ASP A 835 -4.20 4.17 -38.68
C ASP A 835 -3.43 5.29 -37.98
N LEU A 836 -2.34 4.95 -37.30
CA LEU A 836 -1.50 5.89 -36.53
C LEU A 836 -0.92 7.03 -37.39
N ALA A 837 -0.95 6.89 -38.73
CA ALA A 837 -0.59 7.95 -39.66
C ALA A 837 -1.57 9.16 -39.59
N THR A 838 -2.85 8.92 -39.33
CA THR A 838 -3.85 10.01 -39.24
C THR A 838 -3.84 10.74 -37.90
N ALA A 839 -3.38 10.09 -36.81
CA ALA A 839 -3.20 10.74 -35.51
C ALA A 839 -1.94 11.60 -35.43
N SER A 840 -0.99 11.40 -36.35
CA SER A 840 0.22 12.21 -36.49
C SER A 840 -0.03 13.53 -37.24
N GLU A 841 -1.08 13.61 -38.07
CA GLU A 841 -1.38 14.80 -38.88
C GLU A 841 -2.42 15.73 -38.24
N SER A 842 -3.24 15.27 -37.28
CA SER A 842 -4.22 16.13 -36.58
C SER A 842 -3.66 16.96 -35.41
N LYS A 843 -2.33 17.00 -35.23
CA LYS A 843 -1.66 17.88 -34.27
C LYS A 843 -0.90 19.02 -34.97
N THR A 844 -1.53 19.66 -35.95
CA THR A 844 -1.14 21.00 -36.39
C THR A 844 -2.37 21.77 -36.88
N GLY A 845 -2.87 22.69 -36.05
CA GLY A 845 -3.89 23.69 -36.44
C GLY A 845 -5.32 23.18 -36.56
N ASP A 846 -6.25 24.01 -36.12
CA ASP A 846 -7.70 23.96 -36.42
C ASP A 846 -8.56 22.88 -35.76
N ILE A 847 -8.79 23.03 -34.44
CA ILE A 847 -10.13 22.81 -33.85
C ILE A 847 -10.39 23.92 -32.82
N VAL A 848 -10.56 25.15 -33.30
CA VAL A 848 -11.30 26.22 -32.62
C VAL A 848 -12.21 26.82 -33.69
N HIS A 849 -13.38 26.21 -33.88
CA HIS A 849 -14.62 26.76 -34.47
C HIS A 849 -15.46 25.63 -35.08
N GLU A 850 -16.13 24.82 -34.25
CA GLU A 850 -17.40 24.18 -34.63
C GLU A 850 -18.01 23.52 -33.40
N GLN A 851 -18.66 24.32 -32.55
CA GLN A 851 -19.75 23.89 -31.65
C GLN A 851 -20.33 25.12 -30.92
N VAL A 852 -20.73 26.12 -31.70
CA VAL A 852 -21.72 27.15 -31.31
C VAL A 852 -22.62 27.39 -32.52
N GLU A 853 -23.35 26.37 -32.96
CA GLU A 853 -24.50 26.53 -33.87
C GLU A 853 -25.26 25.19 -33.99
N GLU A 854 -25.87 24.72 -32.90
CA GLU A 854 -27.05 23.84 -32.98
C GLU A 854 -27.78 23.77 -31.62
N VAL A 855 -28.14 24.93 -31.08
CA VAL A 855 -29.29 25.08 -30.18
C VAL A 855 -30.12 26.21 -30.76
N GLY A 856 -30.95 25.85 -31.74
CA GLY A 856 -31.73 26.81 -32.51
C GLY A 856 -32.54 26.18 -33.64
N LYS A 857 -33.21 25.05 -33.39
CA LYS A 857 -34.44 24.62 -34.09
C LYS A 857 -35.31 23.79 -33.16
#